data_AF-A0A8T3DNU5-F1
#
_entry.id   AF-A0A8T3DNU5-F1
#
_cell.length_a   1.000
_cell.length_b   1.000
_cell.length_c   1.000
_cell.angle_alpha   90.00
_cell.angle_beta   90.00
_cell.angle_gamma   90.00
#
_symmetry.space_group_name_H-M   'P 1'
#
loop_
_entity.id
_entity.type
_entity.pdbx_description
1 polymer ?
#
loop_
_entity_poly.entity_id
_entity_poly.type
_entity_poly.pdbx_seq_one_letter_code
_entity_poly.pdbx_strand_id
1 'polypeptide(L)'
;MDTVQTLLKGQHSPSPSHHPCSIYRQQAQRSSLSEVVEEERGESPQVEMKLHPESQEDLNFGLSSDIIALFFQHSGNRRKAVFYLTLISLLIFTIAFLLGYVAFRGSCQYCGDTNRGLVPVDDTAGYDYSSHGSVMYLGELKDMLRKYLKEEQIESTVRRVSRSPHPPGSSEGSALASEILQKFRQLHMDHTWTDSHYATLQFPSRTQRNSLWIVDANDEVVEEIPLGSPMDYCAYSATGTATGGVVYVNYGRQEDFDLLRSLGVSMGGAVAVVRVGGGVSFAEKVWHAQRAGLGGVLIYPDPADVPQDPRRLGLYSSAAISEHVHLGSGDPFTPGFPSFNHTQFPPTQSSGLPVIPAQPISANIASKLLSQLTGPGCPRGWQGRLPYVRCALGPGLSSGEGRRVRMGVYNTMRPVLLNNIFASIEGKIEPDQYIIMGAQRDSWGPGAAKAGVGTAILLELARTFSTMVENGFLPRRSLLFVSWDAGDFGSVGATEWLEGYLSMLHLKAVAYFSLDKAIFGDDILSAYTSPLLVDLIEGVIKQVEHPKHSGRTIFSHAESMGSNWKSQIVKPLYLNSGAYSFTAFGGVPAMELRFTEDSRPYPFVNTQFDTADKLQEMLQGRLGALGRSLGELVGLMVLRLAHDNILPLDVTCYSGTALHFSSQLNKYSSELQARGLSPQWVFSARGDYNRAAETLRQAILNSDIQDERMTRLYNTRIMRVEYYFLSQYVSAVETPFRHVLHGRGEHTLSALTEHLSLLRSNPHLFDEARFRRQLALLTWTLQGAANALSGDVWNIDNTF
;
A
#
# COMPACT_ATOMS: atom_id res chain seq x y z
N MET A 1 26.71 15.73 4.23
CA MET A 1 27.41 14.58 4.86
C MET A 1 28.28 15.00 6.04
N ASP A 2 28.86 16.21 6.06
CA ASP A 2 29.69 16.67 7.19
C ASP A 2 28.93 17.13 8.45
N THR A 3 27.60 17.29 8.36
CA THR A 3 26.73 17.62 9.50
C THR A 3 26.28 16.41 10.34
N VAL A 4 26.52 15.18 9.85
CA VAL A 4 26.18 13.95 10.57
C VAL A 4 27.21 13.63 11.67
N GLN A 5 28.46 14.08 11.51
CA GLN A 5 29.52 13.83 12.49
C GLN A 5 29.41 14.69 13.75
N THR A 6 28.79 15.86 13.67
CA THR A 6 28.70 16.82 14.79
C THR A 6 27.76 16.37 15.90
N LEU A 7 26.82 15.45 15.63
CA LEU A 7 25.97 14.81 16.65
C LEU A 7 26.66 13.64 17.37
N LEU A 8 27.83 13.18 16.92
CA LEU A 8 28.47 11.94 17.38
C LEU A 8 29.71 12.11 18.28
N LYS A 9 30.17 13.33 18.61
CA LYS A 9 31.41 13.51 19.40
C LYS A 9 31.27 14.48 20.58
N GLY A 10 31.29 13.91 21.79
CA GLY A 10 31.62 14.61 23.03
C GLY A 10 33.14 14.69 23.23
N GLN A 11 33.58 15.72 23.97
CA GLN A 11 34.95 16.23 24.12
C GLN A 11 35.97 15.27 24.76
N HIS A 12 37.21 15.23 24.23
CA HIS A 12 38.49 15.35 24.94
C HIS A 12 39.68 15.48 23.94
N SER A 13 40.70 16.24 24.32
CA SER A 13 41.88 16.74 23.54
C SER A 13 43.23 16.14 24.06
N PRO A 14 44.43 16.43 23.49
CA PRO A 14 44.88 16.33 22.09
C PRO A 14 46.30 15.68 21.85
N SER A 15 46.53 15.22 20.59
CA SER A 15 47.80 15.19 19.79
C SER A 15 48.93 14.15 20.05
N PRO A 16 49.88 13.92 19.10
CA PRO A 16 49.80 13.89 17.61
C PRO A 16 50.54 12.67 16.96
N SER A 17 50.22 12.33 15.70
CA SER A 17 51.18 12.27 14.55
C SER A 17 50.72 11.41 13.35
N HIS A 18 50.71 12.06 12.18
CA HIS A 18 51.05 11.60 10.81
C HIS A 18 50.30 10.46 10.07
N HIS A 19 49.52 10.92 9.08
CA HIS A 19 49.40 10.54 7.65
C HIS A 19 49.17 9.09 7.15
N PRO A 20 48.46 8.97 6.00
CA PRO A 20 47.71 7.77 5.61
C PRO A 20 48.42 6.94 4.54
N CYS A 21 48.16 5.64 4.50
CA CYS A 21 48.41 4.85 3.30
C CYS A 21 47.37 3.74 3.14
N SER A 22 46.97 3.59 1.89
CA SER A 22 46.03 2.63 1.33
C SER A 22 46.67 1.24 1.13
N ILE A 23 45.81 0.26 0.80
CA ILE A 23 46.08 -0.94 -0.04
C ILE A 23 46.31 -2.32 0.64
N TYR A 24 45.61 -3.32 0.04
CA TYR A 24 45.78 -4.79 -0.07
C TYR A 24 45.40 -5.78 1.07
N ARG A 25 44.28 -6.48 0.81
CA ARG A 25 44.14 -7.94 0.56
C ARG A 25 45.32 -8.82 1.01
N GLN A 26 45.05 -9.79 1.89
CA GLN A 26 45.90 -10.97 2.06
C GLN A 26 45.07 -12.26 2.04
N GLN A 27 45.49 -13.16 1.16
CA GLN A 27 45.18 -14.59 1.13
C GLN A 27 45.75 -15.28 2.37
N ALA A 28 45.04 -16.28 2.90
CA ALA A 28 45.62 -17.29 3.77
C ALA A 28 45.60 -18.66 3.06
N GLN A 29 46.77 -19.27 3.02
CA GLN A 29 47.10 -20.54 2.38
C GLN A 29 46.52 -21.76 3.10
N ARG A 30 46.37 -22.81 2.28
CA ARG A 30 46.14 -24.23 2.60
C ARG A 30 47.13 -24.81 3.62
N SER A 31 46.63 -25.76 4.42
CA SER A 31 47.39 -26.94 4.86
C SER A 31 46.63 -28.21 4.48
N SER A 32 47.32 -29.09 3.77
CA SER A 32 46.93 -30.42 3.31
C SER A 32 47.09 -31.49 4.38
N LEU A 33 46.21 -32.49 4.39
CA LEU A 33 46.55 -33.88 4.73
C LEU A 33 45.57 -34.84 4.04
N SER A 34 46.13 -35.93 3.54
CA SER A 34 45.61 -36.89 2.56
C SER A 34 45.54 -38.30 3.15
N GLU A 35 44.62 -39.12 2.61
CA GLU A 35 44.62 -40.60 2.40
C GLU A 35 43.17 -41.13 2.60
N VAL A 36 42.41 -41.62 1.61
CA VAL A 36 42.54 -42.67 0.54
C VAL A 36 41.81 -43.98 0.93
N VAL A 37 41.00 -44.48 -0.02
CA VAL A 37 40.52 -45.86 -0.37
C VAL A 37 39.04 -45.76 -0.83
N GLU A 38 38.71 -45.67 -2.14
CA GLU A 38 38.51 -46.73 -3.18
C GLU A 38 37.41 -47.76 -2.80
N GLU A 39 36.44 -48.23 -3.59
CA GLU A 39 35.91 -48.17 -4.98
C GLU A 39 34.42 -48.65 -4.86
N GLU A 40 33.43 -48.38 -5.72
CA GLU A 40 33.25 -48.84 -7.10
C GLU A 40 32.14 -48.02 -7.83
N ARG A 41 32.13 -48.19 -9.16
CA ARG A 41 31.52 -47.36 -10.21
C ARG A 41 30.02 -47.59 -10.43
N GLY A 42 29.34 -46.50 -10.76
CA GLY A 42 28.12 -46.46 -11.57
C GLY A 42 28.15 -45.20 -12.44
N GLU A 43 28.27 -45.39 -13.76
CA GLU A 43 28.54 -44.36 -14.76
C GLU A 43 27.39 -43.35 -14.92
N SER A 44 27.72 -42.05 -14.95
CA SER A 44 26.87 -41.00 -15.52
C SER A 44 27.76 -39.91 -16.14
N PRO A 45 27.41 -39.36 -17.32
CA PRO A 45 28.31 -38.46 -18.04
C PRO A 45 28.21 -37.04 -17.49
N GLN A 46 29.31 -36.51 -16.97
CA GLN A 46 29.48 -35.07 -16.78
C GLN A 46 29.86 -34.44 -18.12
N VAL A 47 28.97 -33.60 -18.64
CA VAL A 47 29.24 -32.68 -19.74
C VAL A 47 29.75 -31.37 -19.14
N GLU A 48 31.04 -31.10 -19.29
CA GLU A 48 31.61 -29.75 -19.16
C GLU A 48 31.03 -28.88 -20.29
N MET A 49 30.15 -27.93 -19.96
CA MET A 49 29.82 -26.82 -20.86
C MET A 49 31.00 -25.84 -20.91
N LYS A 50 31.93 -26.10 -21.83
CA LYS A 50 32.72 -25.04 -22.47
C LYS A 50 31.79 -24.29 -23.42
N LEU A 51 31.36 -23.10 -23.03
CA LEU A 51 30.65 -22.19 -23.91
C LEU A 51 31.63 -21.62 -24.93
N HIS A 52 31.61 -22.24 -26.12
CA HIS A 52 32.00 -21.66 -27.39
C HIS A 52 30.98 -20.58 -27.76
N PRO A 53 31.38 -19.34 -28.10
CA PRO A 53 30.52 -18.39 -28.77
C PRO A 53 30.88 -18.31 -30.27
N GLU A 54 30.02 -18.88 -31.11
CA GLU A 54 29.75 -18.49 -32.50
C GLU A 54 28.23 -18.59 -32.63
N SER A 55 27.44 -17.68 -33.18
CA SER A 55 27.67 -16.46 -33.95
C SER A 55 26.32 -15.75 -34.07
N GLN A 56 26.22 -14.47 -33.73
CA GLN A 56 25.29 -13.55 -34.39
C GLN A 56 25.74 -12.10 -34.14
N GLU A 57 26.41 -11.58 -35.17
CA GLU A 57 26.53 -10.20 -35.62
C GLU A 57 26.27 -9.06 -34.61
N ASP A 58 27.32 -8.70 -33.87
CA ASP A 58 27.53 -7.34 -33.39
C ASP A 58 28.75 -6.74 -34.09
N LEU A 59 28.48 -5.78 -34.99
CA LEU A 59 29.46 -4.94 -35.65
C LEU A 59 30.10 -3.97 -34.64
N ASN A 60 31.15 -4.41 -33.96
CA ASN A 60 32.08 -3.50 -33.27
C ASN A 60 33.27 -3.18 -34.19
N PHE A 61 33.23 -1.97 -34.77
CA PHE A 61 34.33 -1.35 -35.51
C PHE A 61 35.55 -1.13 -34.59
N GLY A 62 36.47 -2.10 -34.59
CA GLY A 62 37.88 -1.85 -34.30
C GLY A 62 38.48 -1.06 -35.46
N LEU A 63 38.38 0.28 -35.41
CA LEU A 63 39.00 1.16 -36.40
C LEU A 63 39.70 2.38 -35.77
N SER A 64 39.69 2.56 -34.45
CA SER A 64 40.29 3.76 -33.84
C SER A 64 41.73 3.58 -33.37
N SER A 65 42.19 2.36 -33.05
CA SER A 65 43.56 2.15 -32.57
C SER A 65 44.59 2.12 -33.70
N ASP A 66 44.24 1.64 -34.90
CA ASP A 66 45.17 1.55 -36.04
C ASP A 66 45.27 2.86 -36.85
N ILE A 67 44.25 3.73 -36.80
CA ILE A 67 44.32 5.07 -37.41
C ILE A 67 45.25 5.99 -36.61
N ILE A 68 45.27 5.85 -35.28
CA ILE A 68 46.15 6.65 -34.41
C ILE A 68 47.62 6.23 -34.61
N ALA A 69 47.88 4.95 -34.87
CA ALA A 69 49.23 4.46 -35.18
C ALA A 69 49.74 4.93 -36.56
N LEU A 70 48.86 5.08 -37.56
CA LEU A 70 49.22 5.60 -38.88
C LEU A 70 49.51 7.11 -38.90
N PHE A 71 48.98 7.88 -37.94
CA PHE A 71 49.15 9.34 -37.92
C PHE A 71 50.49 9.83 -37.36
N PHE A 72 51.26 8.96 -36.69
CA PHE A 72 52.55 9.35 -36.11
C PHE A 72 53.76 9.18 -37.03
N GLN A 73 53.57 8.74 -38.29
CA GLN A 73 54.69 8.37 -39.15
C GLN A 73 55.09 9.34 -40.26
N HIS A 74 54.48 10.52 -40.42
CA HIS A 74 54.95 11.51 -41.40
C HIS A 74 55.03 12.93 -40.79
N SER A 75 56.20 13.25 -40.22
CA SER A 75 56.58 14.58 -39.73
C SER A 75 56.87 15.53 -40.90
N GLY A 76 55.83 15.92 -41.64
CA GLY A 76 56.02 16.66 -42.89
C GLY A 76 54.88 17.55 -43.37
N ASN A 77 54.01 18.09 -42.49
CA ASN A 77 53.27 19.36 -42.71
C ASN A 77 52.22 19.62 -41.62
N ARG A 78 52.68 19.90 -40.39
CA ARG A 78 51.82 20.17 -39.23
C ARG A 78 50.84 21.35 -39.46
N ARG A 79 51.20 22.33 -40.31
CA ARG A 79 50.34 23.46 -40.66
C ARG A 79 49.14 23.08 -41.55
N LYS A 80 49.30 22.12 -42.47
CA LYS A 80 48.19 21.68 -43.34
C LYS A 80 47.20 20.80 -42.57
N ALA A 81 47.70 19.93 -41.69
CA ALA A 81 46.84 19.10 -40.83
C ALA A 81 45.97 19.94 -39.88
N VAL A 82 46.54 21.00 -39.28
CA VAL A 82 45.77 21.96 -38.46
C VAL A 82 44.74 22.69 -39.29
N PHE A 83 45.08 23.10 -40.52
CA PHE A 83 44.13 23.76 -41.43
C PHE A 83 42.95 22.84 -41.79
N TYR A 84 43.21 21.58 -42.15
CA TYR A 84 42.13 20.61 -42.46
C TYR A 84 41.29 20.28 -41.23
N LEU A 85 41.88 20.14 -40.04
CA LEU A 85 41.12 19.94 -38.80
C LEU A 85 40.22 21.14 -38.47
N THR A 86 40.71 22.36 -38.66
CA THR A 86 39.87 23.55 -38.48
C THR A 86 38.73 23.62 -39.49
N LEU A 87 38.97 23.19 -40.74
CA LEU A 87 37.97 23.22 -41.80
C LEU A 87 36.89 22.14 -41.60
N ILE A 88 37.28 20.96 -41.11
CA ILE A 88 36.35 19.87 -40.72
C ILE A 88 35.52 20.29 -39.50
N SER A 89 36.15 20.91 -38.49
CA SER A 89 35.44 21.45 -37.33
C SER A 89 34.41 22.51 -37.74
N LEU A 90 34.77 23.42 -38.64
CA LEU A 90 33.86 24.45 -39.14
C LEU A 90 32.71 23.84 -39.92
N LEU A 91 32.97 22.82 -40.74
CA LEU A 91 31.95 22.09 -41.50
C LEU A 91 30.94 21.42 -40.55
N ILE A 92 31.42 20.70 -39.53
CA ILE A 92 30.56 20.05 -38.53
C ILE A 92 29.71 21.09 -37.80
N PHE A 93 30.29 22.23 -37.41
CA PHE A 93 29.56 23.32 -36.77
C PHE A 93 28.47 23.90 -37.68
N THR A 94 28.77 24.13 -38.96
CA THR A 94 27.78 24.66 -39.92
C THR A 94 26.65 23.68 -40.19
N ILE A 95 26.93 22.38 -40.27
CA ILE A 95 25.91 21.33 -40.45
C ILE A 95 25.04 21.23 -39.20
N ALA A 96 25.63 21.23 -38.00
CA ALA A 96 24.88 21.23 -36.74
C ALA A 96 24.02 22.48 -36.59
N PHE A 97 24.53 23.65 -36.97
CA PHE A 97 23.80 24.91 -36.97
C PHE A 97 22.64 24.91 -37.97
N LEU A 98 22.83 24.38 -39.17
CA LEU A 98 21.77 24.25 -40.18
C LEU A 98 20.69 23.24 -39.75
N LEU A 99 21.08 22.11 -39.14
CA LEU A 99 20.14 21.15 -38.56
C LEU A 99 19.34 21.76 -37.41
N GLY A 100 19.99 22.52 -36.52
CA GLY A 100 19.33 23.29 -35.47
C GLY A 100 18.38 24.34 -36.06
N TYR A 101 18.81 25.09 -37.07
CA TYR A 101 18.00 26.11 -37.72
C TYR A 101 16.76 25.53 -38.42
N VAL A 102 16.88 24.37 -39.06
CA VAL A 102 15.74 23.68 -39.68
C VAL A 102 14.81 23.09 -38.62
N ALA A 103 15.33 22.51 -37.54
CA ALA A 103 14.54 21.99 -36.44
C ALA A 103 13.75 23.09 -35.70
N PHE A 104 14.31 24.29 -35.57
CA PHE A 104 13.65 25.43 -34.92
C PHE A 104 12.76 26.28 -35.86
N ARG A 105 12.86 26.10 -37.19
CA ARG A 105 11.99 26.81 -38.16
C ARG A 105 10.52 26.35 -38.16
N GLY A 106 10.20 25.25 -37.47
CA GLY A 106 8.84 24.71 -37.36
C GLY A 106 8.11 25.02 -36.05
N SER A 107 8.69 25.80 -35.13
CA SER A 107 8.06 26.06 -33.81
C SER A 107 8.35 27.47 -33.31
N CYS A 108 7.90 28.47 -34.06
CA CYS A 108 7.59 29.81 -33.53
C CYS A 108 6.77 30.58 -34.56
N GLN A 109 5.46 30.40 -34.50
CA GLN A 109 4.51 31.23 -35.24
C GLN A 109 3.58 31.95 -34.27
N TYR A 110 4.12 32.47 -33.16
CA TYR A 110 3.51 33.53 -32.36
C TYR A 110 4.48 33.99 -31.27
N CYS A 111 5.39 34.92 -31.57
CA CYS A 111 6.05 35.77 -30.57
C CYS A 111 6.78 36.93 -31.26
N GLY A 112 6.17 38.12 -31.17
CA GLY A 112 6.87 39.40 -31.07
C GLY A 112 7.27 40.09 -32.37
N ASP A 113 6.43 41.01 -32.84
CA ASP A 113 6.94 42.23 -33.48
C ASP A 113 6.25 43.45 -32.84
N THR A 114 6.97 44.07 -31.91
CA THR A 114 6.64 45.38 -31.35
C THR A 114 7.17 46.47 -32.28
N ASN A 115 6.31 47.47 -32.53
CA ASN A 115 6.58 48.75 -33.21
C ASN A 115 6.77 48.75 -34.74
N ARG A 116 5.66 49.01 -35.46
CA ARG A 116 5.56 50.11 -36.44
C ARG A 116 4.13 50.25 -36.99
N GLY A 117 3.60 51.48 -36.95
CA GLY A 117 2.58 51.95 -37.90
C GLY A 117 1.20 52.23 -37.30
N LEU A 118 0.98 53.48 -36.87
CA LEU A 118 -0.34 54.09 -36.71
C LEU A 118 -1.07 54.14 -38.06
N VAL A 119 -2.22 53.46 -38.17
CA VAL A 119 -3.33 53.80 -39.08
C VAL A 119 -4.65 53.44 -38.37
N PRO A 120 -5.64 54.35 -38.28
CA PRO A 120 -6.89 54.11 -37.56
C PRO A 120 -7.92 53.46 -38.48
N VAL A 121 -8.58 52.38 -38.06
CA VAL A 121 -9.76 51.85 -38.75
C VAL A 121 -10.77 51.29 -37.75
N ASP A 122 -11.89 52.01 -37.67
CA ASP A 122 -13.26 51.68 -37.29
C ASP A 122 -13.58 50.52 -36.33
N ASP A 123 -14.24 50.90 -35.23
CA ASP A 123 -15.12 50.07 -34.43
C ASP A 123 -16.21 49.43 -35.31
N THR A 124 -16.11 48.12 -35.50
CA THR A 124 -17.28 47.29 -35.81
C THR A 124 -17.37 46.18 -34.79
N ALA A 125 -18.46 46.20 -34.02
CA ALA A 125 -18.83 45.18 -33.06
C ALA A 125 -19.10 43.85 -33.79
N GLY A 126 -18.05 43.04 -33.95
CA GLY A 126 -18.14 41.65 -34.34
C GLY A 126 -18.29 40.79 -33.09
N TYR A 127 -19.52 40.38 -32.79
CA TYR A 127 -19.79 39.26 -31.89
C TYR A 127 -19.26 37.98 -32.53
N ASP A 128 -17.99 37.65 -32.32
CA ASP A 128 -17.50 36.30 -32.51
C ASP A 128 -17.92 35.46 -31.31
N TYR A 129 -19.14 34.92 -31.41
CA TYR A 129 -19.54 33.74 -30.65
C TYR A 129 -18.72 32.55 -31.16
N SER A 130 -17.45 32.45 -30.75
CA SER A 130 -16.82 31.13 -30.66
C SER A 130 -17.56 30.37 -29.58
N SER A 131 -18.32 29.34 -29.95
CA SER A 131 -19.01 28.46 -29.01
C SER A 131 -18.00 27.66 -28.19
N HIS A 132 -17.34 28.29 -27.23
CA HIS A 132 -16.86 27.61 -26.05
C HIS A 132 -18.10 27.05 -25.36
N GLY A 133 -18.28 25.72 -25.42
CA GLY A 133 -19.33 25.05 -24.66
C GLY A 133 -19.28 25.55 -23.22
N SER A 134 -20.41 26.02 -22.70
CA SER A 134 -20.51 26.55 -21.34
C SER A 134 -19.94 25.53 -20.37
N VAL A 135 -18.94 25.92 -19.58
CA VAL A 135 -18.43 25.11 -18.47
C VAL A 135 -19.61 24.86 -17.52
N MET A 136 -20.04 23.60 -17.42
CA MET A 136 -21.16 23.23 -16.55
C MET A 136 -20.79 23.46 -15.09
N TYR A 137 -21.72 23.99 -14.32
CA TYR A 137 -21.50 24.23 -12.90
C TYR A 137 -21.58 22.92 -12.11
N LEU A 138 -20.86 22.84 -10.99
CA LEU A 138 -20.85 21.66 -10.12
C LEU A 138 -22.26 21.19 -9.70
N GLY A 139 -23.23 22.11 -9.56
CA GLY A 139 -24.62 21.78 -9.28
C GLY A 139 -25.28 20.95 -10.38
N GLU A 140 -25.08 21.34 -11.64
CA GLU A 140 -25.60 20.62 -12.81
C GLU A 140 -24.94 19.24 -12.94
N LEU A 141 -23.63 19.16 -12.73
CA LEU A 141 -22.87 17.90 -12.75
C LEU A 141 -23.32 16.94 -11.65
N LYS A 142 -23.65 17.46 -10.46
CA LYS A 142 -24.22 16.69 -9.37
C LYS A 142 -25.59 16.11 -9.74
N ASP A 143 -26.44 16.89 -10.38
CA ASP A 143 -27.74 16.41 -10.82
C ASP A 143 -27.61 15.39 -11.95
N MET A 144 -26.65 15.57 -12.86
CA MET A 144 -26.30 14.57 -13.88
C MET A 144 -25.82 13.25 -13.24
N LEU A 145 -24.90 13.31 -12.27
CA LEU A 145 -24.43 12.13 -11.55
C LEU A 145 -25.61 11.37 -10.93
N ARG A 146 -26.47 12.07 -10.19
CA ARG A 146 -27.65 11.48 -9.55
C ARG A 146 -28.63 10.87 -10.53
N LYS A 147 -28.82 11.53 -11.67
CA LYS A 147 -29.71 11.08 -12.76
C LYS A 147 -29.19 9.82 -13.44
N TYR A 148 -27.89 9.77 -13.72
CA TYR A 148 -27.29 8.70 -14.50
C TYR A 148 -26.86 7.51 -13.64
N LEU A 149 -26.58 7.66 -12.35
CA LEU A 149 -26.22 6.57 -11.45
C LEU A 149 -27.44 5.70 -11.11
N LYS A 150 -27.41 4.42 -11.50
CA LYS A 150 -28.53 3.47 -11.43
C LYS A 150 -28.30 2.35 -10.42
N GLU A 151 -29.38 1.89 -9.79
CA GLU A 151 -29.36 0.86 -8.74
C GLU A 151 -29.40 -0.56 -9.33
N GLU A 152 -30.12 -0.74 -10.44
CA GLU A 152 -30.45 -2.06 -10.98
C GLU A 152 -29.21 -2.81 -11.50
N GLN A 153 -28.21 -2.07 -11.98
CA GLN A 153 -26.96 -2.64 -12.48
C GLN A 153 -26.04 -3.13 -11.36
N ILE A 154 -26.21 -2.60 -10.14
CA ILE A 154 -25.37 -2.96 -9.00
C ILE A 154 -25.68 -4.39 -8.57
N GLU A 155 -26.95 -4.71 -8.29
CA GLU A 155 -27.31 -6.05 -7.82
C GLU A 155 -26.99 -7.13 -8.86
N SER A 156 -27.31 -6.88 -10.13
CA SER A 156 -27.04 -7.84 -11.21
C SER A 156 -25.55 -8.10 -11.39
N THR A 157 -24.71 -7.07 -11.25
CA THR A 157 -23.26 -7.21 -11.32
C THR A 157 -22.71 -7.95 -10.10
N VAL A 158 -23.18 -7.66 -8.88
CA VAL A 158 -22.77 -8.39 -7.68
C VAL A 158 -23.06 -9.89 -7.85
N ARG A 159 -24.28 -10.25 -8.27
CA ARG A 159 -24.66 -11.65 -8.51
C ARG A 159 -23.80 -12.31 -9.59
N ARG A 160 -23.41 -11.60 -10.65
CA ARG A 160 -22.53 -12.12 -11.71
C ARG A 160 -21.13 -12.38 -11.20
N VAL A 161 -20.52 -11.41 -10.53
CA VAL A 161 -19.15 -11.51 -10.02
C VAL A 161 -19.10 -12.62 -8.97
N SER A 162 -20.04 -12.62 -8.03
CA SER A 162 -20.02 -13.56 -6.90
C SER A 162 -20.70 -14.91 -7.16
N ARG A 163 -20.69 -15.38 -8.41
CA ARG A 163 -21.36 -16.65 -8.78
C ARG A 163 -20.59 -17.87 -8.30
N SER A 164 -19.26 -17.79 -8.30
CA SER A 164 -18.36 -18.88 -7.90
C SER A 164 -17.03 -18.31 -7.40
N PRO A 165 -16.23 -19.08 -6.67
CA PRO A 165 -14.87 -18.68 -6.32
C PRO A 165 -14.03 -18.34 -7.55
N HIS A 166 -13.33 -17.22 -7.50
CA HIS A 166 -12.52 -16.70 -8.60
C HIS A 166 -11.17 -16.16 -8.09
N PRO A 167 -10.32 -17.03 -7.50
CA PRO A 167 -8.98 -16.63 -7.07
C PRO A 167 -8.10 -16.27 -8.27
N PRO A 168 -6.99 -15.53 -8.06
CA PRO A 168 -6.08 -15.15 -9.14
C PRO A 168 -5.56 -16.37 -9.91
N GLY A 169 -5.44 -16.24 -11.23
CA GLY A 169 -5.01 -17.33 -12.12
C GLY A 169 -6.06 -18.42 -12.38
N SER A 170 -7.26 -18.31 -11.80
CA SER A 170 -8.37 -19.22 -12.12
C SER A 170 -9.02 -18.90 -13.46
N SER A 171 -9.68 -19.90 -14.06
CA SER A 171 -10.45 -19.72 -15.29
C SER A 171 -11.61 -18.72 -15.11
N GLU A 172 -12.29 -18.75 -13.96
CA GLU A 172 -13.36 -17.79 -13.65
C GLU A 172 -12.81 -16.37 -13.48
N GLY A 173 -11.70 -16.21 -12.76
CA GLY A 173 -11.04 -14.89 -12.61
C GLY A 173 -10.61 -14.30 -13.96
N SER A 174 -10.14 -15.14 -14.87
CA SER A 174 -9.73 -14.75 -16.23
C SER A 174 -10.94 -14.38 -17.12
N ALA A 175 -12.04 -15.12 -16.98
CA ALA A 175 -13.32 -14.81 -17.64
C ALA A 175 -13.88 -13.47 -17.14
N LEU A 176 -13.91 -13.24 -15.83
CA LEU A 176 -14.33 -11.97 -15.24
C LEU A 176 -13.47 -10.79 -15.70
N ALA A 177 -12.14 -10.96 -15.78
CA ALA A 177 -11.25 -9.92 -16.29
C ALA A 177 -11.58 -9.56 -17.75
N SER A 178 -11.86 -10.57 -18.58
CA SER A 178 -12.24 -10.39 -19.98
C SER A 178 -13.62 -9.71 -20.13
N GLU A 179 -14.58 -10.07 -19.28
CA GLU A 179 -15.91 -9.44 -19.25
C GLU A 179 -15.84 -7.96 -18.84
N ILE A 180 -15.04 -7.63 -17.81
CA ILE A 180 -14.84 -6.24 -17.38
C ILE A 180 -14.16 -5.42 -18.49
N LEU A 181 -13.13 -5.97 -19.13
CA LEU A 181 -12.46 -5.33 -20.26
C LEU A 181 -13.44 -5.07 -21.40
N GLN A 182 -14.31 -6.03 -21.72
CA GLN A 182 -15.34 -5.86 -22.74
C GLN A 182 -16.36 -4.79 -22.34
N LYS A 183 -16.81 -4.76 -21.08
CA LYS A 183 -17.69 -3.71 -20.57
C LYS A 183 -17.06 -2.34 -20.73
N PHE A 184 -15.80 -2.15 -20.33
CA PHE A 184 -15.10 -0.87 -20.51
C PHE A 184 -14.98 -0.46 -21.98
N ARG A 185 -14.68 -1.39 -22.89
CA ARG A 185 -14.64 -1.11 -24.34
C ARG A 185 -15.98 -0.64 -24.91
N GLN A 186 -17.09 -1.03 -24.29
CA GLN A 186 -18.43 -0.58 -24.71
C GLN A 186 -18.76 0.84 -24.23
N LEU A 187 -17.99 1.41 -23.30
CA LEU A 187 -18.28 2.71 -22.68
C LEU A 187 -17.68 3.92 -23.41
N HIS A 188 -17.31 3.82 -24.69
CA HIS A 188 -16.69 4.92 -25.46
C HIS A 188 -15.58 5.69 -24.70
N MET A 189 -14.82 4.99 -23.87
CA MET A 189 -13.72 5.57 -23.08
C MET A 189 -12.54 5.92 -24.00
N ASP A 190 -11.74 6.92 -23.63
CA ASP A 190 -10.59 7.35 -24.44
C ASP A 190 -9.53 6.23 -24.57
N HIS A 191 -9.25 5.52 -23.47
CA HIS A 191 -8.36 4.38 -23.47
C HIS A 191 -8.92 3.23 -22.63
N THR A 192 -8.61 1.99 -23.04
CA THR A 192 -8.92 0.77 -22.30
C THR A 192 -7.86 -0.27 -22.60
N TRP A 193 -7.18 -0.77 -21.56
CA TRP A 193 -6.07 -1.69 -21.72
C TRP A 193 -5.97 -2.70 -20.55
N THR A 194 -5.16 -3.72 -20.76
CA THR A 194 -4.79 -4.69 -19.73
C THR A 194 -3.33 -4.44 -19.36
N ASP A 195 -3.06 -4.45 -18.07
CA ASP A 195 -1.72 -4.39 -17.49
C ASP A 195 -1.45 -5.75 -16.82
N SER A 196 -0.42 -6.44 -17.30
CA SER A 196 -0.18 -7.85 -16.98
C SER A 196 1.13 -8.02 -16.22
N HIS A 197 1.07 -8.73 -15.10
CA HIS A 197 2.21 -9.00 -14.21
C HIS A 197 2.33 -10.50 -13.93
N TYR A 198 3.54 -10.99 -13.70
CA TYR A 198 3.78 -12.38 -13.30
C TYR A 198 4.21 -12.42 -11.84
N ALA A 199 3.27 -12.71 -10.94
CA ALA A 199 3.54 -12.73 -9.50
C ALA A 199 3.63 -14.17 -8.96
N THR A 200 4.49 -14.39 -7.97
CA THR A 200 4.56 -15.69 -7.28
C THR A 200 3.59 -15.74 -6.10
N LEU A 201 2.49 -16.48 -6.27
CA LEU A 201 1.43 -16.63 -5.25
C LEU A 201 1.48 -18.03 -4.60
N GLN A 202 0.93 -18.15 -3.38
CA GLN A 202 0.92 -19.41 -2.64
C GLN A 202 -0.47 -20.06 -2.61
N PHE A 203 -0.59 -21.35 -2.91
CA PHE A 203 -1.86 -22.10 -2.83
C PHE A 203 -1.69 -23.42 -2.07
N PRO A 204 -2.76 -24.01 -1.50
CA PRO A 204 -2.69 -25.35 -0.88
C PRO A 204 -2.14 -26.39 -1.87
N SER A 205 -1.30 -27.30 -1.37
CA SER A 205 -0.80 -28.39 -2.20
C SER A 205 -1.92 -29.38 -2.55
N ARG A 206 -1.85 -29.90 -3.77
CA ARG A 206 -2.77 -30.95 -4.25
C ARG A 206 -2.33 -32.34 -3.81
N THR A 207 -1.05 -32.53 -3.48
CA THR A 207 -0.47 -33.83 -3.13
C THR A 207 -0.43 -34.06 -1.62
N GLN A 208 -0.15 -33.03 -0.84
CA GLN A 208 -0.04 -33.11 0.61
C GLN A 208 -0.92 -32.03 1.25
N ARG A 209 -1.88 -32.44 2.06
CA ARG A 209 -2.81 -31.52 2.71
C ARG A 209 -2.23 -30.97 4.00
N ASN A 210 -2.60 -29.74 4.34
CA ASN A 210 -2.37 -29.20 5.67
C ASN A 210 -3.12 -30.04 6.69
N SER A 211 -2.55 -30.22 7.86
CA SER A 211 -3.06 -31.16 8.85
C SER A 211 -2.61 -30.81 10.27
N LEU A 212 -3.38 -31.29 11.23
CA LEU A 212 -3.24 -30.97 12.64
C LEU A 212 -3.39 -32.26 13.45
N TRP A 213 -2.48 -32.51 14.38
CA TRP A 213 -2.47 -33.70 15.21
C TRP A 213 -2.22 -33.35 16.67
N ILE A 214 -2.74 -34.18 17.56
CA ILE A 214 -2.30 -34.27 18.96
C ILE A 214 -1.30 -35.42 19.04
N VAL A 215 -0.14 -35.14 19.61
CA VAL A 215 0.96 -36.09 19.77
C VAL A 215 1.32 -36.22 21.24
N ASP A 216 1.90 -37.35 21.62
CA ASP A 216 2.36 -37.58 22.98
C ASP A 216 3.81 -37.11 23.23
N ALA A 217 4.36 -37.47 24.38
CA ALA A 217 5.74 -37.14 24.75
C ALA A 217 6.77 -37.80 23.82
N ASN A 218 6.45 -38.95 23.21
CA ASN A 218 7.31 -39.71 22.30
C ASN A 218 7.12 -39.32 20.83
N ASP A 219 6.38 -38.24 20.56
CA ASP A 219 6.06 -37.77 19.22
C ASP A 219 5.17 -38.74 18.39
N GLU A 220 4.51 -39.70 19.06
CA GLU A 220 3.53 -40.59 18.45
C GLU A 220 2.18 -39.89 18.29
N VAL A 221 1.48 -40.15 17.18
CA VAL A 221 0.18 -39.54 16.89
C VAL A 221 -0.89 -40.20 17.75
N VAL A 222 -1.47 -39.44 18.67
CA VAL A 222 -2.59 -39.86 19.50
C VAL A 222 -3.90 -39.66 18.75
N GLU A 223 -4.04 -38.51 18.07
CA GLU A 223 -5.25 -38.15 17.36
C GLU A 223 -4.95 -37.21 16.20
N GLU A 224 -5.58 -37.44 15.04
CA GLU A 224 -5.65 -36.46 13.95
C GLU A 224 -6.89 -35.59 14.10
N ILE A 225 -6.70 -34.27 14.06
CA ILE A 225 -7.79 -33.29 14.06
C ILE A 225 -8.07 -32.89 12.61
N PRO A 226 -9.21 -33.31 12.04
CA PRO A 226 -9.52 -32.98 10.65
C PRO A 226 -9.74 -31.48 10.50
N LEU A 227 -8.91 -30.84 9.66
CA LEU A 227 -9.16 -29.48 9.20
C LEU A 227 -10.40 -29.51 8.28
N GLY A 228 -11.29 -28.51 8.43
CA GLY A 228 -12.58 -28.46 7.75
C GLY A 228 -12.48 -28.54 6.23
N SER A 229 -12.33 -27.40 5.56
CA SER A 229 -12.12 -27.36 4.11
C SER A 229 -10.62 -27.48 3.80
N PRO A 230 -10.20 -28.32 2.84
CA PRO A 230 -8.80 -28.35 2.38
C PRO A 230 -8.38 -27.07 1.64
N MET A 231 -9.35 -26.19 1.36
CA MET A 231 -9.13 -24.89 0.73
C MET A 231 -8.95 -23.76 1.75
N ASP A 232 -9.05 -24.03 3.06
CA ASP A 232 -8.82 -23.03 4.10
C ASP A 232 -7.33 -22.97 4.45
N TYR A 233 -6.67 -21.85 4.20
CA TYR A 233 -5.24 -21.69 4.42
C TYR A 233 -4.84 -20.23 4.68
N CYS A 234 -3.66 -20.06 5.27
CA CYS A 234 -2.99 -18.76 5.31
C CYS A 234 -2.06 -18.64 4.10
N ALA A 235 -2.32 -17.71 3.19
CA ALA A 235 -1.44 -17.48 2.05
C ALA A 235 -0.11 -16.88 2.49
N TYR A 236 0.99 -17.36 1.91
CA TYR A 236 2.39 -17.07 2.29
C TYR A 236 2.82 -17.61 3.66
N SER A 237 2.08 -18.56 4.23
CA SER A 237 2.48 -19.28 5.43
C SER A 237 3.75 -20.09 5.18
N ALA A 238 4.65 -20.15 6.18
CA ALA A 238 5.84 -20.98 6.08
C ALA A 238 5.45 -22.46 5.95
N THR A 239 6.18 -23.20 5.13
CA THR A 239 5.95 -24.63 4.93
C THR A 239 6.79 -25.46 5.89
N GLY A 240 6.25 -26.60 6.31
CA GLY A 240 6.90 -27.52 7.23
C GLY A 240 6.01 -27.92 8.39
N THR A 241 6.62 -28.53 9.40
CA THR A 241 5.95 -29.01 10.60
C THR A 241 6.41 -28.25 11.85
N ALA A 242 5.48 -27.91 12.71
CA ALA A 242 5.76 -27.36 14.04
C ALA A 242 5.09 -28.23 15.09
N THR A 243 5.83 -28.61 16.13
CA THR A 243 5.33 -29.41 17.26
C THR A 243 5.66 -28.72 18.57
N GLY A 244 4.66 -28.48 19.41
CA GLY A 244 4.86 -27.80 20.68
C GLY A 244 3.64 -27.85 21.60
N GLY A 245 3.79 -27.30 22.81
CA GLY A 245 2.64 -27.00 23.67
C GLY A 245 1.72 -25.97 23.02
N VAL A 246 0.54 -25.74 23.59
CA VAL A 246 -0.44 -24.79 23.03
C VAL A 246 -0.52 -23.57 23.93
N VAL A 247 -0.39 -22.36 23.39
CA VAL A 247 -0.54 -21.12 24.18
C VAL A 247 -1.69 -20.30 23.62
N TYR A 248 -2.64 -19.91 24.47
CA TYR A 248 -3.70 -18.99 24.07
C TYR A 248 -3.23 -17.55 24.19
N VAL A 249 -3.28 -16.79 23.09
CA VAL A 249 -2.69 -15.44 22.99
C VAL A 249 -3.72 -14.37 22.62
N ASN A 250 -4.98 -14.56 23.02
CA ASN A 250 -6.02 -13.56 22.80
C ASN A 250 -6.13 -13.14 21.31
N TYR A 251 -5.93 -11.86 20.97
CA TYR A 251 -5.96 -11.38 19.59
C TYR A 251 -4.57 -11.39 18.93
N GLY A 252 -3.50 -11.74 19.65
CA GLY A 252 -2.14 -11.71 19.11
C GLY A 252 -1.58 -10.29 18.92
N ARG A 253 -1.99 -9.34 19.76
CA ARG A 253 -1.40 -7.98 19.79
C ARG A 253 -0.05 -8.02 20.51
N GLN A 254 0.81 -7.04 20.26
CA GLN A 254 2.06 -6.89 21.01
C GLN A 254 1.83 -6.89 22.54
N GLU A 255 0.81 -6.17 22.99
CA GLU A 255 0.39 -6.09 24.40
C GLU A 255 0.01 -7.47 24.99
N ASP A 256 -0.57 -8.35 24.17
CA ASP A 256 -0.98 -9.69 24.61
C ASP A 256 0.26 -10.54 24.94
N PHE A 257 1.31 -10.47 24.11
CA PHE A 257 2.57 -11.17 24.35
C PHE A 257 3.34 -10.60 25.55
N ASP A 258 3.30 -9.29 25.75
CA ASP A 258 3.95 -8.64 26.90
C ASP A 258 3.27 -9.07 28.22
N LEU A 259 1.94 -9.19 28.21
CA LEU A 259 1.18 -9.70 29.34
C LEU A 259 1.52 -11.17 29.64
N LEU A 260 1.58 -12.04 28.61
CA LEU A 260 2.00 -13.43 28.78
C LEU A 260 3.39 -13.56 29.41
N ARG A 261 4.34 -12.71 28.99
CA ARG A 261 5.69 -12.65 29.56
C ARG A 261 5.66 -12.24 31.03
N SER A 262 4.84 -11.25 31.39
CA SER A 262 4.68 -10.81 32.79
C SER A 262 4.07 -11.89 33.69
N LEU A 263 3.25 -12.77 33.13
CA LEU A 263 2.63 -13.90 33.83
C LEU A 263 3.52 -15.15 33.87
N GLY A 264 4.72 -15.10 33.28
CA GLY A 264 5.67 -16.22 33.28
C GLY A 264 5.24 -17.41 32.39
N VAL A 265 4.38 -17.19 31.40
CA VAL A 265 3.95 -18.25 30.47
C VAL A 265 5.10 -18.58 29.50
N SER A 266 5.48 -19.87 29.41
CA SER A 266 6.50 -20.32 28.48
C SER A 266 5.97 -20.37 27.04
N MET A 267 6.56 -19.57 26.16
CA MET A 267 6.16 -19.44 24.75
C MET A 267 7.12 -20.11 23.76
N GLY A 268 8.34 -20.44 24.19
CA GLY A 268 9.40 -20.94 23.30
C GLY A 268 9.00 -22.23 22.58
N GLY A 269 8.92 -22.16 21.25
CA GLY A 269 8.57 -23.29 20.38
C GLY A 269 7.10 -23.75 20.46
N ALA A 270 6.25 -23.10 21.25
CA ALA A 270 4.84 -23.47 21.38
C ALA A 270 4.01 -23.04 20.15
N VAL A 271 2.85 -23.66 19.97
CA VAL A 271 1.87 -23.29 18.95
C VAL A 271 0.87 -22.31 19.56
N ALA A 272 0.80 -21.11 19.00
CA ALA A 272 -0.11 -20.06 19.43
C ALA A 272 -1.52 -20.31 18.91
N VAL A 273 -2.53 -20.06 19.72
CA VAL A 273 -3.94 -20.01 19.30
C VAL A 273 -4.45 -18.59 19.49
N VAL A 274 -4.84 -17.95 18.39
CA VAL A 274 -5.23 -16.53 18.35
C VAL A 274 -6.60 -16.35 17.69
N ARG A 275 -7.33 -15.32 18.15
CA ARG A 275 -8.64 -14.94 17.65
C ARG A 275 -8.53 -14.06 16.41
N VAL A 276 -9.46 -14.21 15.48
CA VAL A 276 -9.71 -13.22 14.42
C VAL A 276 -10.14 -11.89 15.05
N GLY A 277 -9.75 -10.76 14.43
CA GLY A 277 -10.11 -9.42 14.89
C GLY A 277 -9.07 -8.80 15.83
N GLY A 278 -9.53 -7.89 16.68
CA GLY A 278 -8.67 -7.15 17.60
C GLY A 278 -7.85 -6.02 16.96
N GLY A 279 -8.18 -5.58 15.74
CA GLY A 279 -7.47 -4.48 15.08
C GLY A 279 -6.05 -4.82 14.59
N VAL A 280 -5.72 -6.11 14.53
CA VAL A 280 -4.45 -6.63 13.99
C VAL A 280 -4.73 -7.67 12.90
N SER A 281 -3.99 -7.62 11.80
CA SER A 281 -4.12 -8.54 10.67
C SER A 281 -3.53 -9.92 10.96
N PHE A 282 -3.85 -10.91 10.12
CA PHE A 282 -3.24 -12.24 10.22
C PHE A 282 -1.71 -12.17 10.10
N ALA A 283 -1.19 -11.34 9.19
CA ALA A 283 0.24 -11.09 9.04
C ALA A 283 0.87 -10.51 10.32
N GLU A 284 0.23 -9.55 10.98
CA GLU A 284 0.71 -9.01 12.26
C GLU A 284 0.72 -10.07 13.36
N LYS A 285 -0.37 -10.86 13.49
CA LYS A 285 -0.47 -11.93 14.49
C LYS A 285 0.69 -12.92 14.36
N VAL A 286 0.97 -13.36 13.14
CA VAL A 286 2.07 -14.32 12.87
C VAL A 286 3.43 -13.67 13.14
N TRP A 287 3.63 -12.42 12.74
CA TRP A 287 4.87 -11.69 12.99
C TRP A 287 5.15 -11.48 14.48
N HIS A 288 4.15 -11.08 15.27
CA HIS A 288 4.30 -10.93 16.71
C HIS A 288 4.56 -12.28 17.40
N ALA A 289 3.85 -13.34 17.00
CA ALA A 289 4.07 -14.68 17.52
C ALA A 289 5.49 -15.18 17.25
N GLN A 290 5.99 -14.98 16.03
CA GLN A 290 7.36 -15.30 15.65
C GLN A 290 8.38 -14.56 16.51
N ARG A 291 8.20 -13.25 16.73
CA ARG A 291 9.08 -12.45 17.60
C ARG A 291 9.02 -12.87 19.07
N ALA A 292 7.90 -13.43 19.52
CA ALA A 292 7.76 -13.99 20.85
C ALA A 292 8.38 -15.40 21.00
N GLY A 293 8.93 -15.96 19.92
CA GLY A 293 9.61 -17.26 19.91
C GLY A 293 8.68 -18.47 19.79
N LEU A 294 7.45 -18.27 19.34
CA LEU A 294 6.50 -19.36 19.08
C LEU A 294 6.86 -20.11 17.80
N GLY A 295 6.53 -21.40 17.75
CA GLY A 295 6.86 -22.30 16.64
C GLY A 295 5.80 -22.39 15.55
N GLY A 296 4.56 -21.94 15.80
CA GLY A 296 3.47 -21.95 14.83
C GLY A 296 2.24 -21.21 15.33
N VAL A 297 1.28 -20.91 14.45
CA VAL A 297 0.08 -20.12 14.76
C VAL A 297 -1.18 -20.75 14.18
N LEU A 298 -2.20 -20.88 15.03
CA LEU A 298 -3.56 -21.26 14.67
C LEU A 298 -4.49 -20.06 14.88
N ILE A 299 -5.25 -19.69 13.86
CA ILE A 299 -6.12 -18.51 13.87
C ILE A 299 -7.58 -18.95 13.75
N TYR A 300 -8.46 -18.49 14.64
CA TYR A 300 -9.85 -18.96 14.66
C TYR A 300 -10.89 -17.82 14.85
N PRO A 301 -12.09 -17.95 14.24
CA PRO A 301 -13.17 -16.98 14.43
C PRO A 301 -13.92 -17.26 15.75
N ASP A 302 -13.63 -16.49 16.80
CA ASP A 302 -14.31 -16.64 18.09
C ASP A 302 -15.78 -16.14 17.99
N PRO A 303 -16.77 -16.86 18.55
CA PRO A 303 -18.17 -16.40 18.60
C PRO A 303 -18.38 -15.06 19.33
N ALA A 304 -17.40 -14.58 20.10
CA ALA A 304 -17.42 -13.25 20.70
C ALA A 304 -17.32 -12.12 19.66
N ASP A 305 -16.57 -12.35 18.59
CA ASP A 305 -16.21 -11.35 17.57
C ASP A 305 -16.90 -11.62 16.24
N VAL A 306 -17.07 -12.90 15.89
CA VAL A 306 -17.66 -13.36 14.62
C VAL A 306 -18.89 -14.20 14.96
N PRO A 307 -20.13 -13.72 14.72
CA PRO A 307 -21.34 -14.46 15.05
C PRO A 307 -21.35 -15.88 14.44
N GLN A 308 -21.75 -16.89 15.22
CA GLN A 308 -21.71 -18.32 14.82
C GLN A 308 -23.10 -19.01 14.86
N ASP A 309 -24.15 -18.35 14.36
CA ASP A 309 -25.49 -18.94 14.22
C ASP A 309 -25.99 -18.84 12.76
N PRO A 310 -25.86 -19.90 11.95
CA PRO A 310 -26.30 -19.90 10.56
C PRO A 310 -27.78 -19.54 10.35
N ARG A 311 -28.65 -19.73 11.35
CA ARG A 311 -30.08 -19.35 11.27
C ARG A 311 -30.31 -17.86 11.45
N ARG A 312 -29.30 -17.13 11.95
CA ARG A 312 -29.31 -15.69 12.20
C ARG A 312 -28.18 -15.00 11.44
N LEU A 313 -27.87 -15.47 10.23
CA LEU A 313 -26.79 -14.93 9.40
C LEU A 313 -25.40 -14.94 10.05
N GLY A 314 -25.16 -15.89 10.97
CA GLY A 314 -23.84 -16.19 11.51
C GLY A 314 -23.08 -17.21 10.65
N LEU A 315 -21.77 -17.25 10.87
CA LEU A 315 -20.88 -18.23 10.28
C LEU A 315 -21.15 -19.64 10.87
N TYR A 316 -20.82 -20.69 10.12
CA TYR A 316 -20.85 -22.05 10.66
C TYR A 316 -19.66 -22.24 11.59
N SER A 317 -19.86 -22.88 12.75
CA SER A 317 -18.78 -23.15 13.71
C SER A 317 -17.69 -24.09 13.17
N SER A 318 -17.96 -24.80 12.07
CA SER A 318 -17.01 -25.63 11.33
C SER A 318 -16.23 -24.87 10.25
N ALA A 319 -16.58 -23.61 9.95
CA ALA A 319 -15.90 -22.80 8.96
C ALA A 319 -14.68 -22.10 9.56
N ALA A 320 -13.62 -21.96 8.75
CA ALA A 320 -12.47 -21.12 9.05
C ALA A 320 -12.49 -19.89 8.13
N ILE A 321 -11.67 -18.88 8.46
CA ILE A 321 -11.50 -17.66 7.66
C ILE A 321 -10.08 -17.68 7.09
N SER A 322 -9.95 -17.60 5.76
CA SER A 322 -8.65 -17.55 5.08
C SER A 322 -8.17 -16.12 4.92
N GLU A 323 -6.86 -15.89 4.96
CA GLU A 323 -6.24 -14.59 4.69
C GLU A 323 -4.74 -14.78 4.41
N HIS A 324 -4.05 -13.78 3.86
CA HIS A 324 -2.60 -13.80 3.73
C HIS A 324 -1.88 -13.45 5.06
N VAL A 325 -0.67 -13.98 5.24
CA VAL A 325 0.19 -13.73 6.40
C VAL A 325 1.50 -13.03 6.04
N HIS A 326 1.61 -12.52 4.82
CA HIS A 326 2.71 -11.66 4.39
C HIS A 326 2.59 -10.28 5.03
N LEU A 327 3.60 -9.89 5.83
CA LEU A 327 3.71 -8.56 6.45
C LEU A 327 4.25 -7.54 5.44
N GLY A 328 3.52 -7.37 4.35
CA GLY A 328 3.90 -6.54 3.22
C GLY A 328 2.70 -6.32 2.30
N SER A 329 2.98 -5.76 1.13
CA SER A 329 2.04 -5.63 0.03
C SER A 329 2.82 -5.80 -1.28
N GLY A 330 2.17 -6.27 -2.35
CA GLY A 330 2.88 -6.65 -3.58
C GLY A 330 3.33 -8.10 -3.59
N ASP A 331 3.97 -8.50 -4.68
CA ASP A 331 4.63 -9.80 -4.77
C ASP A 331 5.76 -9.85 -3.74
N PRO A 332 5.73 -10.81 -2.79
CA PRO A 332 6.78 -10.93 -1.79
C PRO A 332 8.15 -11.30 -2.37
N PHE A 333 8.28 -11.56 -3.67
CA PHE A 333 9.55 -11.90 -4.32
C PHE A 333 10.13 -10.78 -5.19
N THR A 334 9.41 -9.67 -5.35
CA THR A 334 9.87 -8.48 -6.08
C THR A 334 9.68 -7.17 -5.29
N PRO A 335 10.08 -7.11 -4.01
CA PRO A 335 9.81 -5.93 -3.18
C PRO A 335 10.48 -4.67 -3.74
N GLY A 336 9.66 -3.68 -4.11
CA GLY A 336 10.10 -2.36 -4.57
C GLY A 336 10.36 -2.26 -6.07
N PHE A 337 10.08 -3.29 -6.86
CA PHE A 337 10.20 -3.27 -8.32
C PHE A 337 9.14 -4.18 -8.96
N PRO A 338 8.58 -3.80 -10.13
CA PRO A 338 7.58 -4.63 -10.78
C PRO A 338 8.05 -6.05 -11.06
N SER A 339 7.16 -7.00 -10.91
CA SER A 339 7.41 -8.39 -11.22
C SER A 339 7.58 -8.63 -12.72
N PHE A 340 8.65 -9.34 -13.05
CA PHE A 340 9.00 -9.74 -14.41
C PHE A 340 8.85 -11.25 -14.58
N ASN A 341 8.83 -11.70 -15.83
CA ASN A 341 8.92 -13.12 -16.11
C ASN A 341 10.23 -13.70 -15.50
N HIS A 342 10.09 -14.72 -14.65
CA HIS A 342 11.09 -15.24 -13.70
C HIS A 342 12.41 -15.78 -14.31
N THR A 343 12.66 -15.56 -15.60
CA THR A 343 13.91 -15.96 -16.25
C THR A 343 15.01 -14.89 -16.13
N GLN A 344 14.67 -13.63 -15.80
CA GLN A 344 15.61 -12.53 -15.90
C GLN A 344 16.28 -12.11 -14.58
N PHE A 345 15.63 -12.31 -13.43
CA PHE A 345 16.18 -11.92 -12.12
C PHE A 345 15.93 -12.97 -11.04
N PRO A 346 16.91 -13.27 -10.17
CA PRO A 346 16.69 -14.13 -9.02
C PRO A 346 15.69 -13.46 -8.05
N PRO A 347 14.71 -14.22 -7.52
CA PRO A 347 13.71 -13.67 -6.62
C PRO A 347 14.36 -13.12 -5.35
N THR A 348 14.00 -11.90 -4.95
CA THR A 348 14.44 -11.30 -3.69
C THR A 348 13.33 -11.48 -2.67
N GLN A 349 13.52 -12.37 -1.70
CA GLN A 349 12.49 -12.65 -0.71
C GLN A 349 12.28 -11.44 0.21
N SER A 350 11.02 -11.01 0.31
CA SER A 350 10.56 -9.97 1.22
C SER A 350 10.83 -10.37 2.66
N SER A 351 11.37 -9.43 3.44
CA SER A 351 11.57 -9.55 4.89
C SER A 351 10.26 -9.76 5.67
N GLY A 352 9.11 -9.45 5.07
CA GLY A 352 7.78 -9.66 5.64
C GLY A 352 7.22 -11.08 5.51
N LEU A 353 7.90 -12.03 4.87
CA LEU A 353 7.46 -13.43 4.82
C LEU A 353 7.68 -14.11 6.19
N PRO A 354 6.69 -14.85 6.72
CA PRO A 354 6.86 -15.56 7.99
C PRO A 354 7.79 -16.77 7.83
N VAL A 355 8.53 -17.10 8.89
CA VAL A 355 9.36 -18.32 8.98
C VAL A 355 8.69 -19.42 9.82
N ILE A 356 7.54 -19.13 10.43
CA ILE A 356 6.73 -20.09 11.19
C ILE A 356 5.43 -20.44 10.45
N PRO A 357 4.96 -21.69 10.52
CA PRO A 357 3.72 -22.09 9.91
C PRO A 357 2.51 -21.46 10.61
N ALA A 358 1.59 -20.94 9.80
CA ALA A 358 0.29 -20.42 10.20
C ALA A 358 -0.85 -21.17 9.47
N GLN A 359 -1.91 -21.51 10.19
CA GLN A 359 -3.08 -22.21 9.64
C GLN A 359 -4.38 -21.67 10.25
N PRO A 360 -5.38 -21.29 9.44
CA PRO A 360 -6.71 -20.98 9.95
C PRO A 360 -7.42 -22.25 10.37
N ILE A 361 -8.17 -22.18 11.47
CA ILE A 361 -8.98 -23.27 12.02
C ILE A 361 -10.39 -22.77 12.36
N SER A 362 -11.32 -23.70 12.48
CA SER A 362 -12.70 -23.39 12.83
C SER A 362 -12.90 -23.20 14.34
N ALA A 363 -14.00 -22.56 14.72
CA ALA A 363 -14.37 -22.39 16.13
C ALA A 363 -14.52 -23.75 16.86
N ASN A 364 -15.00 -24.79 16.16
CA ASN A 364 -15.09 -26.14 16.73
C ASN A 364 -13.71 -26.73 17.07
N ILE A 365 -12.74 -26.56 16.17
CA ILE A 365 -11.37 -27.03 16.40
C ILE A 365 -10.74 -26.25 17.57
N ALA A 366 -10.93 -24.92 17.60
CA ALA A 366 -10.44 -24.09 18.68
C ALA A 366 -11.07 -24.47 20.03
N SER A 367 -12.38 -24.73 20.09
CA SER A 367 -13.07 -25.22 21.29
C SER A 367 -12.48 -26.55 21.77
N LYS A 368 -12.20 -27.49 20.86
CA LYS A 368 -11.57 -28.77 21.19
C LYS A 368 -10.17 -28.62 21.77
N LEU A 369 -9.34 -27.72 21.20
CA LEU A 369 -7.98 -27.47 21.69
C LEU A 369 -7.98 -26.73 23.03
N LEU A 370 -8.73 -25.62 23.11
CA LEU A 370 -8.72 -24.72 24.26
C LEU A 370 -9.45 -25.30 25.48
N SER A 371 -10.42 -26.20 25.30
CA SER A 371 -11.08 -26.90 26.42
C SER A 371 -10.16 -27.88 27.16
N GLN A 372 -9.09 -28.34 26.49
CA GLN A 372 -8.06 -29.21 27.07
C GLN A 372 -6.88 -28.42 27.63
N LEU A 373 -6.90 -27.09 27.53
CA LEU A 373 -5.77 -26.27 27.92
C LEU A 373 -5.66 -26.14 29.45
N THR A 374 -4.45 -26.30 29.96
CA THR A 374 -4.12 -26.18 31.39
C THR A 374 -3.08 -25.08 31.61
N GLY A 375 -2.97 -24.58 32.83
CA GLY A 375 -2.05 -23.51 33.18
C GLY A 375 -2.76 -22.35 33.87
N PRO A 376 -2.13 -21.16 33.93
CA PRO A 376 -2.72 -19.98 34.56
C PRO A 376 -4.06 -19.60 33.89
N GLY A 377 -4.99 -19.09 34.70
CA GLY A 377 -6.26 -18.56 34.19
C GLY A 377 -6.03 -17.30 33.36
N CYS A 378 -6.91 -17.07 32.39
CA CYS A 378 -6.82 -15.90 31.53
C CYS A 378 -7.02 -14.57 32.28
N PRO A 379 -6.36 -13.49 31.83
CA PRO A 379 -6.66 -12.13 32.24
C PRO A 379 -8.11 -11.72 31.98
N ARG A 380 -8.59 -10.67 32.66
CA ARG A 380 -9.91 -10.09 32.39
C ARG A 380 -10.00 -9.63 30.93
N GLY A 381 -11.12 -9.95 30.26
CA GLY A 381 -11.38 -9.57 28.86
C GLY A 381 -10.85 -10.55 27.80
N TRP A 382 -10.03 -11.55 28.19
CA TRP A 382 -9.50 -12.55 27.25
C TRP A 382 -10.46 -13.72 27.00
N GLN A 383 -11.46 -13.87 27.85
CA GLN A 383 -12.48 -14.92 27.72
C GLN A 383 -13.30 -14.70 26.44
N GLY A 384 -13.21 -15.65 25.51
CA GLY A 384 -14.08 -15.75 24.34
C GLY A 384 -15.42 -16.39 24.65
N ARG A 385 -16.20 -16.69 23.59
CA ARG A 385 -17.52 -17.33 23.70
C ARG A 385 -17.57 -18.74 23.13
N LEU A 386 -16.42 -19.40 23.03
CA LEU A 386 -16.36 -20.82 22.66
C LEU A 386 -17.09 -21.69 23.70
N PRO A 387 -17.87 -22.70 23.24
CA PRO A 387 -18.56 -23.60 24.15
C PRO A 387 -17.57 -24.51 24.88
N TYR A 388 -17.86 -24.83 26.14
CA TYR A 388 -17.10 -25.77 26.99
C TYR A 388 -15.63 -25.41 27.27
N VAL A 389 -15.21 -24.17 26.98
CA VAL A 389 -13.84 -23.71 27.24
C VAL A 389 -13.77 -22.90 28.55
N ARG A 390 -12.96 -23.35 29.50
CA ARG A 390 -12.48 -22.52 30.62
C ARG A 390 -11.22 -21.81 30.14
N CYS A 391 -11.18 -20.48 30.17
CA CYS A 391 -10.04 -19.75 29.61
C CYS A 391 -8.78 -19.96 30.47
N ALA A 392 -7.86 -20.76 29.95
CA ALA A 392 -6.51 -20.98 30.45
C ALA A 392 -5.49 -20.51 29.41
N LEU A 393 -4.26 -20.24 29.83
CA LEU A 393 -3.21 -19.70 28.94
C LEU A 393 -2.32 -20.77 28.31
N GLY A 394 -2.23 -21.97 28.87
CA GLY A 394 -1.25 -22.98 28.43
C GLY A 394 0.05 -22.95 29.26
N PRO A 395 1.11 -23.65 28.82
CA PRO A 395 1.25 -24.36 27.53
C PRO A 395 0.74 -25.82 27.51
N GLY A 396 0.34 -26.39 28.66
CA GLY A 396 0.06 -27.81 28.82
C GLY A 396 -1.37 -28.23 28.45
N LEU A 397 -1.57 -29.51 28.14
CA LEU A 397 -2.89 -30.11 27.86
C LEU A 397 -3.31 -31.09 28.97
N SER A 398 -4.57 -31.07 29.38
CA SER A 398 -5.12 -31.87 30.50
C SER A 398 -5.22 -33.37 30.20
N SER A 399 -5.21 -33.75 28.92
CA SER A 399 -5.56 -35.11 28.49
C SER A 399 -4.40 -36.12 28.59
N GLY A 400 -3.27 -35.78 29.21
CA GLY A 400 -2.14 -36.69 29.47
C GLY A 400 -0.81 -35.94 29.57
N GLU A 401 0.09 -36.37 30.46
CA GLU A 401 1.41 -35.74 30.63
C GLU A 401 2.20 -35.73 29.31
N GLY A 402 2.75 -34.57 28.96
CA GLY A 402 3.61 -34.41 27.78
C GLY A 402 2.91 -34.33 26.42
N ARG A 403 1.57 -34.26 26.36
CA ARG A 403 0.84 -34.06 25.09
C ARG A 403 1.14 -32.70 24.46
N ARG A 404 1.32 -32.70 23.15
CA ARG A 404 1.64 -31.54 22.31
C ARG A 404 0.75 -31.51 21.07
N VAL A 405 0.71 -30.36 20.40
CA VAL A 405 0.09 -30.21 19.09
C VAL A 405 1.16 -30.20 18.02
N ARG A 406 0.96 -30.99 16.97
CA ARG A 406 1.75 -30.96 15.73
C ARG A 406 0.90 -30.38 14.61
N MET A 407 1.38 -29.35 13.94
CA MET A 407 0.77 -28.79 12.73
C MET A 407 1.68 -28.99 11.54
N GLY A 408 1.11 -29.35 10.39
CA GLY A 408 1.81 -29.46 9.11
C GLY A 408 1.17 -28.52 8.09
N VAL A 409 1.98 -27.64 7.50
CA VAL A 409 1.56 -26.71 6.44
C VAL A 409 2.40 -26.98 5.20
N TYR A 410 1.72 -27.28 4.09
CA TYR A 410 2.34 -27.76 2.85
C TYR A 410 1.82 -26.97 1.64
N ASN A 411 1.65 -25.67 1.79
CA ASN A 411 1.27 -24.81 0.66
C ASN A 411 2.40 -24.73 -0.38
N THR A 412 2.07 -24.53 -1.65
CA THR A 412 3.04 -24.44 -2.77
C THR A 412 3.00 -23.08 -3.43
N MET A 413 4.17 -22.48 -3.65
CA MET A 413 4.35 -21.27 -4.46
C MET A 413 4.20 -21.60 -5.96
N ARG A 414 3.50 -20.75 -6.71
CA ARG A 414 3.31 -20.88 -8.15
C ARG A 414 3.30 -19.50 -8.82
N PRO A 415 3.97 -19.33 -9.97
CA PRO A 415 3.84 -18.12 -10.75
C PRO A 415 2.44 -18.04 -11.36
N VAL A 416 1.82 -16.87 -11.27
CA VAL A 416 0.48 -16.58 -11.76
C VAL A 416 0.52 -15.33 -12.61
N LEU A 417 -0.07 -15.41 -13.81
CA LEU A 417 -0.32 -14.23 -14.64
C LEU A 417 -1.51 -13.46 -14.06
N LEU A 418 -1.25 -12.25 -13.61
CA LEU A 418 -2.23 -11.29 -13.13
C LEU A 418 -2.62 -10.35 -14.25
N ASN A 419 -3.90 -10.02 -14.33
CA ASN A 419 -4.42 -9.07 -15.32
C ASN A 419 -5.20 -7.95 -14.63
N ASN A 420 -4.56 -6.80 -14.47
CA ASN A 420 -5.23 -5.58 -14.06
C ASN A 420 -5.91 -4.96 -15.29
N ILE A 421 -7.18 -4.56 -15.15
CA ILE A 421 -7.95 -3.99 -16.27
C ILE A 421 -8.16 -2.51 -16.03
N PHE A 422 -7.75 -1.70 -17.00
CA PHE A 422 -7.79 -0.24 -16.93
C PHE A 422 -8.73 0.35 -17.97
N ALA A 423 -9.41 1.43 -17.61
CA ALA A 423 -10.07 2.34 -18.52
C ALA A 423 -9.86 3.78 -18.06
N SER A 424 -9.75 4.73 -19.01
CA SER A 424 -9.55 6.13 -18.68
C SER A 424 -10.42 7.07 -19.50
N ILE A 425 -10.79 8.17 -18.85
CA ILE A 425 -11.34 9.38 -19.46
C ILE A 425 -10.28 10.47 -19.32
N GLU A 426 -9.84 11.05 -20.42
CA GLU A 426 -8.78 12.06 -20.47
C GLU A 426 -9.32 13.45 -20.08
N GLY A 427 -8.63 14.08 -19.12
CA GLY A 427 -8.91 15.44 -18.70
C GLY A 427 -8.61 16.47 -19.78
N LYS A 428 -9.35 17.58 -19.82
CA LYS A 428 -9.21 18.61 -20.87
C LYS A 428 -8.18 19.69 -20.57
N ILE A 429 -7.86 19.93 -19.30
CA ILE A 429 -6.93 20.99 -18.87
C ILE A 429 -5.66 20.37 -18.26
N GLU A 430 -5.83 19.36 -17.42
CA GLU A 430 -4.76 18.66 -16.71
C GLU A 430 -4.81 17.14 -17.01
N PRO A 431 -4.59 16.71 -18.27
CA PRO A 431 -4.72 15.29 -18.67
C PRO A 431 -3.71 14.37 -17.99
N ASP A 432 -2.61 14.92 -17.48
CA ASP A 432 -1.54 14.20 -16.80
C ASP A 432 -1.80 13.98 -15.30
N GLN A 433 -2.86 14.56 -14.75
CA GLN A 433 -3.30 14.35 -13.37
C GLN A 433 -4.43 13.32 -13.32
N TYR A 434 -4.24 12.26 -12.53
CA TYR A 434 -5.13 11.11 -12.45
C TYR A 434 -5.88 11.06 -11.12
N ILE A 435 -7.20 10.88 -11.20
CA ILE A 435 -8.04 10.49 -10.08
C ILE A 435 -8.38 9.02 -10.28
N ILE A 436 -7.90 8.17 -9.36
CA ILE A 436 -7.90 6.73 -9.55
C ILE A 436 -9.01 6.11 -8.71
N MET A 437 -9.90 5.36 -9.35
CA MET A 437 -10.93 4.54 -8.70
C MET A 437 -10.59 3.08 -8.95
N GLY A 438 -10.35 2.31 -7.89
CA GLY A 438 -9.94 0.92 -8.01
C GLY A 438 -10.81 -0.04 -7.22
N ALA A 439 -11.03 -1.24 -7.75
CA ALA A 439 -11.71 -2.33 -7.06
C ALA A 439 -10.98 -3.66 -7.26
N GLN A 440 -10.80 -4.41 -6.19
CA GLN A 440 -10.38 -5.80 -6.18
C GLN A 440 -11.43 -6.67 -6.90
N ARG A 441 -10.96 -7.52 -7.81
CA ARG A 441 -11.80 -8.47 -8.54
C ARG A 441 -11.73 -9.88 -7.98
N ASP A 442 -10.56 -10.32 -7.55
CA ASP A 442 -10.32 -11.69 -7.10
C ASP A 442 -10.90 -11.98 -5.72
N SER A 443 -11.22 -13.25 -5.46
CA SER A 443 -11.75 -13.71 -4.17
C SER A 443 -11.49 -15.21 -3.95
N TRP A 444 -11.09 -15.60 -2.72
CA TRP A 444 -10.99 -17.01 -2.29
C TRP A 444 -12.32 -17.78 -2.35
N GLY A 445 -13.42 -17.12 -1.97
CA GLY A 445 -14.78 -17.63 -2.06
C GLY A 445 -15.57 -16.90 -3.16
N PRO A 446 -16.91 -17.00 -3.19
CA PRO A 446 -17.70 -16.25 -4.15
C PRO A 446 -17.53 -14.72 -4.02
N GLY A 447 -17.28 -14.19 -2.83
CA GLY A 447 -16.77 -12.82 -2.66
C GLY A 447 -17.77 -11.71 -2.98
N ALA A 448 -19.05 -11.86 -2.63
CA ALA A 448 -20.05 -10.84 -2.87
C ALA A 448 -19.73 -9.50 -2.20
N ALA A 449 -19.47 -9.51 -0.89
CA ALA A 449 -19.06 -8.32 -0.16
C ALA A 449 -17.58 -8.00 -0.38
N LYS A 450 -16.74 -9.03 -0.51
CA LYS A 450 -15.29 -8.89 -0.70
C LYS A 450 -14.91 -8.13 -1.99
N ALA A 451 -15.43 -8.55 -3.14
CA ALA A 451 -15.03 -8.07 -4.47
C ALA A 451 -16.23 -7.66 -5.35
N GLY A 452 -17.38 -8.34 -5.19
CA GLY A 452 -18.57 -8.13 -6.02
C GLY A 452 -19.12 -6.71 -5.94
N VAL A 453 -19.36 -6.19 -4.73
CA VAL A 453 -19.88 -4.82 -4.53
C VAL A 453 -18.93 -3.77 -5.09
N GLY A 454 -17.63 -3.89 -4.80
CA GLY A 454 -16.63 -2.93 -5.30
C GLY A 454 -16.56 -2.90 -6.82
N THR A 455 -16.55 -4.08 -7.44
CA THR A 455 -16.57 -4.20 -8.91
C THR A 455 -17.86 -3.63 -9.51
N ALA A 456 -19.01 -3.85 -8.87
CA ALA A 456 -20.29 -3.30 -9.32
C ALA A 456 -20.30 -1.77 -9.29
N ILE A 457 -19.82 -1.17 -8.20
CA ILE A 457 -19.73 0.29 -8.07
C ILE A 457 -18.72 0.87 -9.08
N LEU A 458 -17.57 0.21 -9.27
CA LEU A 458 -16.57 0.63 -10.25
C LEU A 458 -17.15 0.72 -11.67
N LEU A 459 -17.82 -0.35 -12.11
CA LEU A 459 -18.41 -0.43 -13.44
C LEU A 459 -19.54 0.59 -13.63
N GLU A 460 -20.36 0.79 -12.60
CA GLU A 460 -21.47 1.73 -12.65
C GLU A 460 -21.00 3.19 -12.61
N LEU A 461 -19.94 3.50 -11.85
CA LEU A 461 -19.27 4.81 -11.90
C LEU A 461 -18.64 5.06 -13.27
N ALA A 462 -17.92 4.09 -13.83
CA ALA A 462 -17.32 4.20 -15.15
C ALA A 462 -18.39 4.50 -16.22
N ARG A 463 -19.49 3.75 -16.21
CA ARG A 463 -20.62 3.98 -17.10
C ARG A 463 -21.23 5.38 -16.90
N THR A 464 -21.43 5.78 -15.64
CA THR A 464 -22.03 7.07 -15.30
C THR A 464 -21.18 8.24 -15.79
N PHE A 465 -19.88 8.23 -15.50
CA PHE A 465 -18.96 9.28 -15.95
C PHE A 465 -18.82 9.32 -17.47
N SER A 466 -18.73 8.16 -18.14
CA SER A 466 -18.74 8.08 -19.60
C SER A 466 -20.00 8.75 -20.19
N THR A 467 -21.19 8.39 -19.67
CA THR A 467 -22.44 9.01 -20.11
C THR A 467 -22.47 10.51 -19.82
N MET A 468 -21.93 10.97 -18.69
CA MET A 468 -21.83 12.40 -18.40
C MET A 468 -20.96 13.12 -19.43
N VAL A 469 -19.83 12.53 -19.84
CA VAL A 469 -18.94 13.11 -20.87
C VAL A 469 -19.62 13.16 -22.23
N GLU A 470 -20.33 12.10 -22.63
CA GLU A 470 -21.16 12.09 -23.84
C GLU A 470 -22.24 13.19 -23.82
N ASN A 471 -22.69 13.60 -22.63
CA ASN A 471 -23.68 14.66 -22.41
C ASN A 471 -23.04 16.02 -22.04
N GLY A 472 -21.75 16.21 -22.35
CA GLY A 472 -21.08 17.51 -22.31
C GLY A 472 -20.18 17.76 -21.10
N PHE A 473 -20.09 16.84 -20.13
CA PHE A 473 -19.15 17.00 -19.02
C PHE A 473 -17.71 16.92 -19.53
N LEU A 474 -16.92 17.95 -19.26
CA LEU A 474 -15.51 18.00 -19.64
C LEU A 474 -14.67 17.96 -18.35
N PRO A 475 -14.19 16.78 -17.92
CA PRO A 475 -13.38 16.70 -16.71
C PRO A 475 -12.08 17.48 -16.90
N ARG A 476 -11.70 18.26 -15.89
CA ARG A 476 -10.43 19.00 -15.86
C ARG A 476 -9.24 18.04 -15.82
N ARG A 477 -9.35 17.01 -14.97
CA ARG A 477 -8.33 15.99 -14.69
C ARG A 477 -8.78 14.63 -15.19
N SER A 478 -7.84 13.77 -15.52
CA SER A 478 -8.13 12.44 -16.04
C SER A 478 -8.70 11.52 -14.97
N LEU A 479 -9.71 10.73 -15.33
CA LEU A 479 -10.32 9.71 -14.49
C LEU A 479 -9.77 8.35 -14.90
N LEU A 480 -9.28 7.57 -13.93
CA LEU A 480 -8.76 6.24 -14.15
C LEU A 480 -9.58 5.21 -13.37
N PHE A 481 -10.17 4.24 -14.07
CA PHE A 481 -10.94 3.15 -13.50
C PHE A 481 -10.13 1.87 -13.59
N VAL A 482 -9.95 1.18 -12.46
CA VAL A 482 -9.05 0.03 -12.37
C VAL A 482 -9.69 -1.17 -11.67
N SER A 483 -9.69 -2.32 -12.33
CA SER A 483 -10.02 -3.61 -11.72
C SER A 483 -8.73 -4.38 -11.41
N TRP A 484 -8.39 -4.44 -10.13
CA TRP A 484 -7.17 -5.07 -9.62
C TRP A 484 -7.32 -6.59 -9.50
N ASP A 485 -6.24 -7.31 -9.78
CA ASP A 485 -6.10 -8.75 -9.51
C ASP A 485 -5.19 -9.02 -8.30
N ALA A 486 -5.28 -10.22 -7.73
CA ALA A 486 -4.52 -10.65 -6.55
C ALA A 486 -4.56 -9.68 -5.36
N GLY A 487 -5.71 -9.02 -5.14
CA GLY A 487 -5.97 -8.20 -3.97
C GLY A 487 -5.93 -9.00 -2.67
N ASP A 488 -6.39 -10.24 -2.73
CA ASP A 488 -6.42 -11.17 -1.60
C ASP A 488 -5.01 -11.48 -1.08
N PHE A 489 -4.04 -11.49 -1.97
CA PHE A 489 -2.65 -11.84 -1.69
C PHE A 489 -1.81 -10.65 -1.22
N GLY A 490 -2.42 -9.65 -0.59
CA GLY A 490 -1.74 -8.44 -0.13
C GLY A 490 -1.68 -7.34 -1.19
N SER A 491 -2.79 -7.11 -1.91
CA SER A 491 -2.90 -6.06 -2.93
C SER A 491 -1.80 -6.14 -4.00
N VAL A 492 -1.50 -7.36 -4.47
CA VAL A 492 -0.39 -7.62 -5.40
C VAL A 492 -0.56 -6.80 -6.67
N GLY A 493 -1.66 -6.97 -7.42
CA GLY A 493 -1.85 -6.27 -8.69
C GLY A 493 -1.78 -4.75 -8.59
N ALA A 494 -2.29 -4.16 -7.50
CA ALA A 494 -2.19 -2.72 -7.26
C ALA A 494 -0.76 -2.28 -6.93
N THR A 495 -0.03 -3.06 -6.15
CA THR A 495 1.31 -2.71 -5.69
C THR A 495 2.36 -2.88 -6.79
N GLU A 496 2.27 -3.93 -7.61
CA GLU A 496 3.13 -4.11 -8.79
C GLU A 496 3.01 -2.91 -9.74
N TRP A 497 1.78 -2.40 -9.92
CA TRP A 497 1.56 -1.19 -10.69
C TRP A 497 2.20 0.03 -10.02
N LEU A 498 2.06 0.19 -8.69
CA LEU A 498 2.70 1.29 -7.96
C LEU A 498 4.23 1.25 -8.06
N GLU A 499 4.83 0.07 -7.97
CA GLU A 499 6.28 -0.14 -8.07
C GLU A 499 6.84 0.34 -9.41
N GLY A 500 6.06 0.21 -10.49
CA GLY A 500 6.45 0.67 -11.82
C GLY A 500 6.54 2.19 -11.94
N TYR A 501 5.86 2.93 -11.06
CA TYR A 501 5.74 4.38 -11.15
C TYR A 501 6.15 5.12 -9.86
N LEU A 502 6.82 4.45 -8.92
CA LEU A 502 7.09 4.96 -7.57
C LEU A 502 7.74 6.36 -7.53
N SER A 503 8.60 6.68 -8.50
CA SER A 503 9.28 7.97 -8.59
C SER A 503 8.44 9.08 -9.25
N MET A 504 7.32 8.75 -9.89
CA MET A 504 6.52 9.67 -10.69
C MET A 504 5.06 9.82 -10.21
N LEU A 505 4.54 8.87 -9.42
CA LEU A 505 3.14 8.86 -8.98
C LEU A 505 2.71 10.17 -8.33
N HIS A 506 3.53 10.74 -7.44
CA HIS A 506 3.23 11.98 -6.73
C HIS A 506 3.11 13.23 -7.63
N LEU A 507 3.53 13.14 -8.90
CA LEU A 507 3.37 14.21 -9.89
C LEU A 507 2.09 14.06 -10.71
N LYS A 508 1.45 12.88 -10.68
CA LYS A 508 0.33 12.53 -11.54
C LYS A 508 -0.91 12.12 -10.75
N ALA A 509 -0.79 11.20 -9.81
CA ALA A 509 -1.92 10.71 -9.02
C ALA A 509 -2.36 11.75 -7.98
N VAL A 510 -3.57 12.27 -8.16
CA VAL A 510 -4.20 13.25 -7.27
C VAL A 510 -4.72 12.58 -6.01
N ALA A 511 -5.46 11.49 -6.17
CA ALA A 511 -6.01 10.69 -5.08
C ALA A 511 -6.41 9.30 -5.59
N TYR A 512 -6.48 8.34 -4.66
CA TYR A 512 -6.96 6.99 -4.90
C TYR A 512 -8.18 6.64 -4.05
N PHE A 513 -9.22 6.12 -4.70
CA PHE A 513 -10.44 5.63 -4.08
C PHE A 513 -10.50 4.10 -4.23
N SER A 514 -10.28 3.38 -3.14
CA SER A 514 -10.53 1.94 -3.07
C SER A 514 -12.03 1.70 -2.82
N LEU A 515 -12.61 0.88 -3.68
CA LEU A 515 -14.00 0.40 -3.61
C LEU A 515 -14.08 -1.00 -2.98
N ASP A 516 -12.99 -1.47 -2.39
CA ASP A 516 -12.91 -2.81 -1.78
C ASP A 516 -13.77 -2.86 -0.52
N LYS A 517 -14.43 -4.00 -0.27
CA LYS A 517 -15.14 -4.24 1.02
C LYS A 517 -16.10 -3.11 1.40
N ALA A 518 -16.77 -2.55 0.38
CA ALA A 518 -17.57 -1.35 0.45
C ALA A 518 -18.80 -1.45 1.38
N ILE A 519 -19.43 -2.64 1.47
CA ILE A 519 -20.69 -2.84 2.16
C ILE A 519 -20.64 -4.12 3.01
N PHE A 520 -20.67 -3.96 4.34
CA PHE A 520 -20.85 -5.01 5.35
C PHE A 520 -22.06 -4.76 6.26
N GLY A 521 -22.83 -3.72 5.99
CA GLY A 521 -24.00 -3.28 6.75
C GLY A 521 -24.52 -1.99 6.13
N ASP A 522 -25.51 -1.37 6.75
CA ASP A 522 -26.25 -0.24 6.16
C ASP A 522 -26.43 0.97 7.11
N ASP A 523 -25.66 1.02 8.21
CA ASP A 523 -25.90 1.98 9.30
C ASP A 523 -24.73 2.95 9.52
N ILE A 524 -23.52 2.45 9.75
CA ILE A 524 -22.36 3.27 10.11
C ILE A 524 -21.39 3.33 8.94
N LEU A 525 -21.16 4.54 8.41
CA LEU A 525 -20.08 4.80 7.46
C LEU A 525 -18.74 4.94 8.18
N SER A 526 -17.73 4.20 7.73
CA SER A 526 -16.32 4.39 8.09
C SER A 526 -15.51 4.75 6.85
N ALA A 527 -14.60 5.70 6.99
CA ALA A 527 -13.64 6.11 5.97
C ALA A 527 -12.21 5.88 6.49
N TYR A 528 -11.53 4.88 5.95
CA TYR A 528 -10.13 4.62 6.22
C TYR A 528 -9.31 5.44 5.23
N THR A 529 -8.65 6.51 5.69
CA THR A 529 -8.13 7.53 4.76
C THR A 529 -6.87 8.24 5.25
N SER A 530 -6.12 8.81 4.31
CA SER A 530 -5.16 9.90 4.59
C SER A 530 -5.89 11.13 5.18
N PRO A 531 -5.27 11.86 6.11
CA PRO A 531 -5.76 13.14 6.63
C PRO A 531 -6.09 14.19 5.56
N LEU A 532 -5.40 14.20 4.40
CA LEU A 532 -5.60 15.20 3.34
C LEU A 532 -7.03 15.21 2.77
N LEU A 533 -7.72 14.06 2.82
CA LEU A 533 -9.03 13.87 2.21
C LEU A 533 -10.19 14.13 3.17
N VAL A 534 -9.92 14.47 4.44
CA VAL A 534 -10.97 14.61 5.46
C VAL A 534 -11.96 15.72 5.13
N ASP A 535 -11.48 16.86 4.63
CA ASP A 535 -12.34 18.01 4.28
C ASP A 535 -13.17 17.73 3.02
N LEU A 536 -12.60 16.98 2.07
CA LEU A 536 -13.34 16.47 0.90
C LEU A 536 -14.49 15.56 1.36
N ILE A 537 -14.21 14.62 2.28
CA ILE A 537 -15.22 13.74 2.86
C ILE A 537 -16.30 14.57 3.54
N GLU A 538 -15.92 15.48 4.45
CA GLU A 538 -16.85 16.34 5.19
C GLU A 538 -17.80 17.11 4.26
N GLY A 539 -17.25 17.69 3.20
CA GLY A 539 -18.01 18.45 2.21
C GLY A 539 -19.08 17.62 1.50
N VAL A 540 -18.84 16.33 1.28
CA VAL A 540 -19.77 15.45 0.55
C VAL A 540 -20.75 14.74 1.49
N ILE A 541 -20.33 14.27 2.68
CA ILE A 541 -21.24 13.59 3.63
C ILE A 541 -22.35 14.52 4.15
N LYS A 542 -22.15 15.83 4.09
CA LYS A 542 -23.19 16.85 4.38
C LYS A 542 -24.28 16.93 3.31
N GLN A 543 -24.06 16.36 2.13
CA GLN A 543 -24.95 16.48 0.97
C GLN A 543 -25.65 15.18 0.57
N VAL A 544 -25.06 14.03 0.93
CA VAL A 544 -25.60 12.70 0.61
C VAL A 544 -26.54 12.25 1.72
N GLU A 545 -27.73 11.82 1.32
CA GLU A 545 -28.73 11.26 2.23
C GLU A 545 -28.26 9.90 2.78
N HIS A 546 -28.58 9.63 4.03
CA HIS A 546 -28.24 8.37 4.65
C HIS A 546 -29.11 7.23 4.08
N PRO A 547 -28.52 6.12 3.59
CA PRO A 547 -29.24 5.07 2.88
C PRO A 547 -30.30 4.34 3.73
N LYS A 548 -30.16 4.37 5.06
CA LYS A 548 -31.12 3.77 6.01
C LYS A 548 -32.01 4.76 6.74
N HIS A 549 -31.56 6.01 6.91
CA HIS A 549 -32.21 6.98 7.78
C HIS A 549 -32.72 8.14 6.93
N SER A 550 -33.88 7.94 6.30
CA SER A 550 -34.47 8.92 5.39
C SER A 550 -34.65 10.30 6.04
N GLY A 551 -34.40 11.35 5.27
CA GLY A 551 -34.43 12.74 5.73
C GLY A 551 -33.23 13.17 6.58
N ARG A 552 -32.21 12.32 6.75
CA ARG A 552 -30.93 12.67 7.39
C ARG A 552 -29.80 12.51 6.39
N THR A 553 -28.79 13.36 6.51
CA THR A 553 -27.54 13.19 5.77
C THR A 553 -26.64 12.22 6.52
N ILE A 554 -25.63 11.67 5.85
CA ILE A 554 -24.62 10.85 6.51
C ILE A 554 -23.96 11.63 7.66
N PHE A 555 -23.70 12.91 7.44
CA PHE A 555 -23.17 13.82 8.47
C PHE A 555 -24.11 13.95 9.69
N SER A 556 -25.38 14.31 9.48
CA SER A 556 -26.29 14.55 10.61
C SER A 556 -26.62 13.27 11.37
N HIS A 557 -26.60 12.11 10.71
CA HIS A 557 -26.67 10.82 11.38
C HIS A 557 -25.44 10.59 12.28
N ALA A 558 -24.23 10.83 11.78
CA ALA A 558 -22.99 10.67 12.55
C ALA A 558 -22.93 11.58 13.78
N GLU A 559 -23.38 12.83 13.67
CA GLU A 559 -23.47 13.75 14.81
C GLU A 559 -24.51 13.30 15.84
N SER A 560 -25.63 12.72 15.40
CA SER A 560 -26.68 12.24 16.30
C SER A 560 -26.26 11.09 17.22
N MET A 561 -25.13 10.43 16.91
CA MET A 561 -24.53 9.37 17.74
C MET A 561 -23.70 9.91 18.92
N GLY A 562 -23.73 11.23 19.18
CA GLY A 562 -23.22 11.82 20.44
C GLY A 562 -21.71 12.07 20.50
N SER A 563 -21.01 11.96 19.38
CA SER A 563 -19.56 12.20 19.30
C SER A 563 -19.23 13.00 18.04
N ASN A 564 -18.02 13.61 17.99
CA ASN A 564 -17.55 14.30 16.79
C ASN A 564 -17.60 13.35 15.58
N TRP A 565 -18.29 13.76 14.51
CA TRP A 565 -18.43 12.99 13.27
C TRP A 565 -17.07 12.46 12.77
N LYS A 566 -16.00 13.24 12.94
CA LYS A 566 -14.64 12.89 12.53
C LYS A 566 -14.15 11.63 13.24
N SER A 567 -14.42 11.49 14.54
CA SER A 567 -14.01 10.31 15.32
C SER A 567 -14.84 9.06 15.01
N GLN A 568 -16.09 9.26 14.59
CA GLN A 568 -17.02 8.20 14.18
C GLN A 568 -16.61 7.64 12.82
N ILE A 569 -16.49 8.52 11.82
CA ILE A 569 -16.30 8.15 10.42
C ILE A 569 -14.82 7.94 10.08
N VAL A 570 -13.93 8.87 10.43
CA VAL A 570 -12.54 8.85 9.97
C VAL A 570 -11.71 7.86 10.79
N LYS A 571 -11.11 6.89 10.10
CA LYS A 571 -10.23 5.85 10.66
C LYS A 571 -8.86 5.89 9.97
N PRO A 572 -7.77 5.49 10.65
CA PRO A 572 -6.47 5.35 10.00
C PRO A 572 -6.47 4.20 8.99
N LEU A 573 -5.72 4.34 7.90
CA LEU A 573 -5.45 3.24 6.96
C LEU A 573 -4.76 2.06 7.66
N TYR A 574 -5.04 0.85 7.18
CA TYR A 574 -4.54 -0.41 7.75
C TYR A 574 -3.96 -1.30 6.65
N LEU A 575 -2.98 -2.16 6.99
CA LEU A 575 -2.15 -2.92 6.05
C LEU A 575 -2.94 -3.65 4.95
N ASN A 576 -4.06 -4.29 5.31
CA ASN A 576 -4.83 -5.15 4.40
C ASN A 576 -5.86 -4.38 3.54
N SER A 577 -5.63 -3.08 3.34
CA SER A 577 -6.41 -2.21 2.46
C SER A 577 -5.60 -1.86 1.22
N GLY A 578 -6.19 -1.94 0.02
CA GLY A 578 -5.51 -1.46 -1.19
C GLY A 578 -5.15 0.04 -1.11
N ALA A 579 -5.94 0.83 -0.39
CA ALA A 579 -5.65 2.25 -0.15
C ALA A 579 -4.39 2.47 0.69
N TYR A 580 -4.06 1.53 1.59
CA TYR A 580 -2.85 1.62 2.39
C TYR A 580 -1.59 1.57 1.53
N SER A 581 -1.53 0.73 0.49
CA SER A 581 -0.36 0.67 -0.41
C SER A 581 -0.16 1.98 -1.17
N PHE A 582 -1.23 2.61 -1.65
CA PHE A 582 -1.14 3.92 -2.33
C PHE A 582 -0.55 5.01 -1.42
N THR A 583 -0.95 5.07 -0.15
CA THR A 583 -0.47 6.09 0.79
C THR A 583 0.87 5.72 1.42
N ALA A 584 0.96 4.55 2.05
CA ALA A 584 2.11 4.15 2.86
C ALA A 584 3.35 3.80 2.01
N PHE A 585 3.15 3.28 0.79
CA PHE A 585 4.21 2.94 -0.16
C PHE A 585 4.34 3.99 -1.28
N GLY A 586 3.21 4.33 -1.94
CA GLY A 586 3.19 5.22 -3.11
C GLY A 586 3.22 6.72 -2.81
N GLY A 587 2.89 7.16 -1.59
CA GLY A 587 2.82 8.58 -1.24
C GLY A 587 1.68 9.34 -1.94
N VAL A 588 0.57 8.64 -2.21
CA VAL A 588 -0.66 9.20 -2.82
C VAL A 588 -1.77 9.20 -1.77
N PRO A 589 -2.52 10.31 -1.61
CA PRO A 589 -3.63 10.33 -0.67
C PRO A 589 -4.70 9.35 -1.12
N ALA A 590 -5.06 8.43 -0.24
CA ALA A 590 -6.01 7.37 -0.57
C ALA A 590 -7.07 7.19 0.50
N MET A 591 -8.20 6.61 0.09
CA MET A 591 -9.27 6.20 1.00
C MET A 591 -9.91 4.87 0.61
N GLU A 592 -10.45 4.18 1.61
CA GLU A 592 -11.40 3.06 1.49
C GLU A 592 -12.65 3.41 2.31
N LEU A 593 -13.82 3.35 1.68
CA LEU A 593 -15.11 3.62 2.34
C LEU A 593 -15.85 2.32 2.63
N ARG A 594 -16.47 2.24 3.80
CA ARG A 594 -17.19 1.05 4.24
C ARG A 594 -18.44 1.38 5.03
N PHE A 595 -19.59 0.83 4.64
CA PHE A 595 -20.76 0.75 5.51
C PHE A 595 -20.74 -0.52 6.37
N THR A 596 -21.08 -0.37 7.65
CA THR A 596 -21.13 -1.44 8.65
C THR A 596 -22.38 -1.32 9.51
N GLU A 597 -22.68 -2.34 10.30
CA GLU A 597 -23.75 -2.30 11.30
C GLU A 597 -23.33 -3.11 12.54
N ASP A 598 -23.13 -2.43 13.68
CA ASP A 598 -22.64 -3.07 14.90
C ASP A 598 -23.60 -4.13 15.45
N SER A 599 -24.90 -3.94 15.26
CA SER A 599 -25.92 -4.88 15.72
C SER A 599 -25.93 -6.19 14.93
N ARG A 600 -25.42 -6.18 13.69
CA ARG A 600 -25.45 -7.29 12.73
C ARG A 600 -24.14 -7.31 11.91
N PRO A 601 -23.00 -7.68 12.51
CA PRO A 601 -21.73 -7.70 11.80
C PRO A 601 -21.72 -8.81 10.74
N TYR A 602 -21.20 -8.51 9.55
CA TYR A 602 -21.13 -9.45 8.42
C TYR A 602 -19.94 -10.42 8.57
N PRO A 603 -20.17 -11.73 8.79
CA PRO A 603 -19.11 -12.66 9.20
C PRO A 603 -18.52 -13.49 8.06
N PHE A 604 -18.97 -13.31 6.81
CA PHE A 604 -18.72 -14.26 5.73
C PHE A 604 -17.48 -13.96 4.87
N VAL A 605 -16.85 -12.79 5.04
CA VAL A 605 -15.69 -12.35 4.25
C VAL A 605 -14.57 -13.40 4.28
N ASN A 606 -13.96 -13.64 3.12
CA ASN A 606 -12.93 -14.68 2.91
C ASN A 606 -13.36 -16.11 3.30
N THR A 607 -14.66 -16.42 3.21
CA THR A 607 -15.20 -17.77 3.36
C THR A 607 -16.00 -18.17 2.12
N GLN A 608 -16.33 -19.45 1.98
CA GLN A 608 -17.22 -19.94 0.91
C GLN A 608 -18.67 -19.43 1.02
N PHE A 609 -18.99 -18.73 2.11
CA PHE A 609 -20.32 -18.22 2.41
C PHE A 609 -20.52 -16.74 2.06
N ASP A 610 -19.52 -16.06 1.51
CA ASP A 610 -19.64 -14.68 1.02
C ASP A 610 -20.43 -14.65 -0.31
N THR A 611 -21.74 -14.87 -0.24
CA THR A 611 -22.63 -14.97 -1.40
C THR A 611 -23.58 -13.77 -1.50
N ALA A 612 -24.02 -13.46 -2.73
CA ALA A 612 -24.95 -12.36 -2.98
C ALA A 612 -26.25 -12.52 -2.19
N ASP A 613 -26.78 -13.75 -2.07
CA ASP A 613 -28.04 -14.00 -1.35
C ASP A 613 -27.91 -13.71 0.15
N LYS A 614 -26.80 -14.10 0.78
CA LYS A 614 -26.54 -13.80 2.20
C LYS A 614 -26.33 -12.31 2.45
N LEU A 615 -25.65 -11.63 1.53
CA LEU A 615 -25.49 -10.17 1.58
C LEU A 615 -26.84 -9.46 1.43
N GLN A 616 -27.66 -9.89 0.47
CA GLN A 616 -29.00 -9.34 0.23
C GLN A 616 -29.92 -9.57 1.43
N GLU A 617 -29.89 -10.76 2.04
CA GLU A 617 -30.68 -11.09 3.24
C GLU A 617 -30.29 -10.20 4.43
N MET A 618 -28.98 -10.01 4.66
CA MET A 618 -28.46 -9.16 5.73
C MET A 618 -28.91 -7.70 5.58
N LEU A 619 -28.81 -7.18 4.35
CA LEU A 619 -29.19 -5.81 4.00
C LEU A 619 -30.71 -5.63 3.80
N GLN A 620 -31.51 -6.68 4.02
CA GLN A 620 -32.96 -6.66 3.86
C GLN A 620 -33.41 -6.20 2.46
N GLY A 621 -32.68 -6.63 1.42
CA GLY A 621 -32.99 -6.29 0.03
C GLY A 621 -32.48 -4.92 -0.45
N ARG A 622 -31.70 -4.19 0.35
CA ARG A 622 -31.28 -2.81 0.04
C ARG A 622 -29.91 -2.67 -0.61
N LEU A 623 -29.34 -3.76 -1.14
CA LEU A 623 -28.00 -3.76 -1.73
C LEU A 623 -27.85 -2.74 -2.87
N GLY A 624 -28.83 -2.66 -3.78
CA GLY A 624 -28.80 -1.72 -4.90
C GLY A 624 -28.80 -0.25 -4.44
N ALA A 625 -29.75 0.11 -3.56
CA ALA A 625 -29.86 1.46 -3.01
C ALA A 625 -28.61 1.88 -2.22
N LEU A 626 -28.05 0.98 -1.42
CA LEU A 626 -26.83 1.24 -0.66
C LEU A 626 -25.60 1.38 -1.57
N GLY A 627 -25.47 0.50 -2.57
CA GLY A 627 -24.43 0.60 -3.58
C GLY A 627 -24.50 1.91 -4.37
N ARG A 628 -25.70 2.37 -4.71
CA ARG A 628 -25.90 3.69 -5.34
C ARG A 628 -25.53 4.82 -4.40
N SER A 629 -25.95 4.79 -3.15
CA SER A 629 -25.60 5.84 -2.17
C SER A 629 -24.09 5.96 -2.00
N LEU A 630 -23.37 4.82 -1.92
CA LEU A 630 -21.91 4.81 -1.88
C LEU A 630 -21.28 5.27 -3.21
N GLY A 631 -21.86 4.86 -4.34
CA GLY A 631 -21.47 5.36 -5.67
C GLY A 631 -21.66 6.87 -5.80
N GLU A 632 -22.74 7.44 -5.27
CA GLU A 632 -22.97 8.89 -5.23
C GLU A 632 -21.91 9.57 -4.36
N LEU A 633 -21.61 9.02 -3.18
CA LEU A 633 -20.59 9.55 -2.28
C LEU A 633 -19.22 9.61 -2.97
N VAL A 634 -18.76 8.51 -3.57
CA VAL A 634 -17.49 8.46 -4.31
C VAL A 634 -17.54 9.34 -5.55
N GLY A 635 -18.61 9.28 -6.34
CA GLY A 635 -18.79 10.05 -7.56
C GLY A 635 -18.76 11.55 -7.32
N LEU A 636 -19.35 12.04 -6.23
CA LEU A 636 -19.31 13.46 -5.86
C LEU A 636 -17.91 13.90 -5.40
N MET A 637 -17.18 13.05 -4.67
CA MET A 637 -15.78 13.34 -4.30
C MET A 637 -14.89 13.40 -5.54
N VAL A 638 -15.04 12.44 -6.44
CA VAL A 638 -14.32 12.39 -7.73
C VAL A 638 -14.70 13.59 -8.60
N LEU A 639 -15.97 13.98 -8.66
CA LEU A 639 -16.40 15.17 -9.40
C LEU A 639 -15.74 16.43 -8.88
N ARG A 640 -15.69 16.65 -7.55
CA ARG A 640 -14.99 17.81 -6.98
C ARG A 640 -13.52 17.83 -7.39
N LEU A 641 -12.83 16.69 -7.27
CA LEU A 641 -11.44 16.58 -7.68
C LEU A 641 -11.27 16.75 -9.20
N ALA A 642 -12.25 16.39 -10.02
CA ALA A 642 -12.18 16.45 -11.48
C ALA A 642 -12.71 17.77 -12.07
N HIS A 643 -13.43 18.57 -11.30
CA HIS A 643 -14.04 19.84 -11.74
C HIS A 643 -13.32 21.05 -11.15
N ASP A 644 -13.03 21.04 -9.84
CA ASP A 644 -12.56 22.23 -9.14
C ASP A 644 -11.15 22.63 -9.57
N ASN A 645 -10.93 23.94 -9.76
CA ASN A 645 -9.63 24.50 -10.16
C ASN A 645 -8.56 24.13 -9.13
N ILE A 646 -8.80 24.43 -7.86
CA ILE A 646 -7.93 24.07 -6.74
C ILE A 646 -8.39 22.76 -6.12
N LEU A 647 -7.44 21.86 -5.86
CA LEU A 647 -7.71 20.59 -5.18
C LEU A 647 -8.21 20.84 -3.75
N PRO A 648 -9.40 20.34 -3.37
CA PRO A 648 -9.95 20.44 -2.01
C PRO A 648 -9.26 19.47 -1.03
N LEU A 649 -7.93 19.55 -0.93
CA LEU A 649 -7.09 18.78 -0.02
C LEU A 649 -6.44 19.71 1.00
N ASP A 650 -6.70 19.47 2.29
CA ASP A 650 -6.18 20.33 3.35
C ASP A 650 -4.76 19.92 3.75
N VAL A 651 -3.78 20.68 3.28
CA VAL A 651 -2.36 20.46 3.63
C VAL A 651 -2.04 20.82 5.09
N THR A 652 -2.89 21.59 5.77
CA THR A 652 -2.65 22.03 7.15
C THR A 652 -2.92 20.93 8.17
N CYS A 653 -3.64 19.88 7.79
CA CYS A 653 -3.98 18.77 8.68
C CYS A 653 -2.75 18.08 9.32
N TYR A 654 -1.63 17.97 8.59
CA TYR A 654 -0.40 17.37 9.11
C TYR A 654 0.25 18.21 10.22
N SER A 655 0.04 19.53 10.22
CA SER A 655 0.49 20.40 11.31
C SER A 655 -0.18 20.01 12.64
N GLY A 656 -1.45 19.62 12.59
CA GLY A 656 -2.20 19.12 13.74
C GLY A 656 -1.63 17.81 14.29
N THR A 657 -1.32 16.85 13.42
CA THR A 657 -0.70 15.58 13.82
C THR A 657 0.70 15.79 14.42
N ALA A 658 1.53 16.61 13.78
CA ALA A 658 2.86 16.93 14.29
C ALA A 658 2.82 17.69 15.63
N LEU A 659 1.79 18.53 15.85
CA LEU A 659 1.56 19.19 17.13
C LEU A 659 1.25 18.18 18.25
N HIS A 660 0.41 17.17 17.98
CA HIS A 660 0.11 16.14 18.98
C HIS A 660 1.38 15.44 19.46
N PHE A 661 2.25 15.03 18.52
CA PHE A 661 3.52 14.41 18.87
C PHE A 661 4.47 15.36 19.62
N SER A 662 4.55 16.62 19.19
CA SER A 662 5.35 17.64 19.88
C SER A 662 4.91 17.83 21.34
N SER A 663 3.60 17.78 21.60
CA SER A 663 3.03 17.81 22.94
C SER A 663 3.47 16.59 23.78
N GLN A 664 3.51 15.38 23.17
CA GLN A 664 4.04 14.20 23.85
C GLN A 664 5.52 14.38 24.19
N LEU A 665 6.37 14.80 23.24
CA LEU A 665 7.80 15.07 23.51
C LEU A 665 8.00 16.06 24.66
N ASN A 666 7.20 17.13 24.71
CA ASN A 666 7.27 18.12 25.79
C ASN A 666 7.01 17.52 27.18
N LYS A 667 6.14 16.50 27.29
CA LYS A 667 5.88 15.81 28.56
C LYS A 667 7.07 15.02 29.09
N TYR A 668 8.03 14.66 28.23
CA TYR A 668 9.26 13.95 28.57
C TYR A 668 10.50 14.85 28.48
N SER A 669 10.31 16.16 28.32
CA SER A 669 11.40 17.11 28.07
C SER A 669 12.49 17.07 29.14
N SER A 670 12.12 16.95 30.42
CA SER A 670 13.09 16.87 31.52
C SER A 670 13.96 15.62 31.46
N GLU A 671 13.35 14.46 31.18
CA GLU A 671 14.05 13.18 31.06
C GLU A 671 14.94 13.12 29.83
N LEU A 672 14.52 13.75 28.73
CA LEU A 672 15.29 13.89 27.50
C LEU A 672 16.47 14.84 27.70
N GLN A 673 16.27 15.99 28.34
CA GLN A 673 17.33 16.95 28.64
C GLN A 673 18.41 16.36 29.55
N ALA A 674 18.01 15.58 30.56
CA ALA A 674 18.96 14.87 31.43
C ALA A 674 19.88 13.90 30.67
N ARG A 675 19.48 13.47 29.47
CA ARG A 675 20.24 12.58 28.58
C ARG A 675 20.91 13.33 27.42
N GLY A 676 20.89 14.67 27.42
CA GLY A 676 21.44 15.48 26.33
C GLY A 676 20.69 15.31 24.99
N LEU A 677 19.40 14.96 25.05
CA LEU A 677 18.51 14.88 23.91
C LEU A 677 17.65 16.15 23.84
N SER A 678 17.74 16.89 22.74
CA SER A 678 16.92 18.09 22.52
C SER A 678 15.85 17.84 21.46
N PRO A 679 14.55 17.98 21.79
CA PRO A 679 13.48 17.93 20.80
C PRO A 679 13.36 19.20 19.95
N GLN A 680 14.25 20.18 20.14
CA GLN A 680 14.19 21.50 19.50
C GLN A 680 14.10 21.41 17.97
N TRP A 681 14.86 20.50 17.34
CA TRP A 681 14.84 20.33 15.89
C TRP A 681 13.48 19.85 15.37
N VAL A 682 12.79 18.97 16.11
CA VAL A 682 11.42 18.55 15.76
C VAL A 682 10.46 19.73 15.83
N PHE A 683 10.59 20.57 16.87
CA PHE A 683 9.76 21.77 17.01
C PHE A 683 10.02 22.79 15.91
N SER A 684 11.26 22.97 15.49
CA SER A 684 11.64 23.81 14.36
C SER A 684 11.02 23.30 13.06
N ALA A 685 11.25 22.04 12.71
CA ALA A 685 10.71 21.43 11.49
C ALA A 685 9.18 21.46 11.43
N ARG A 686 8.51 21.25 12.58
CA ARG A 686 7.06 21.43 12.70
C ARG A 686 6.65 22.88 12.43
N GLY A 687 7.36 23.84 13.03
CA GLY A 687 7.10 25.27 12.84
C GLY A 687 7.23 25.68 11.37
N ASP A 688 8.27 25.22 10.70
CA ASP A 688 8.50 25.42 9.27
C ASP A 688 7.38 24.83 8.43
N TYR A 689 6.99 23.57 8.68
CA TYR A 689 5.88 22.95 7.95
C TYR A 689 4.58 23.74 8.13
N ASN A 690 4.27 24.13 9.37
CA ASN A 690 3.06 24.89 9.65
C ASN A 690 3.05 26.26 8.95
N ARG A 691 4.18 26.98 8.94
CA ARG A 691 4.32 28.23 8.18
C ARG A 691 4.17 28.00 6.69
N ALA A 692 4.80 26.98 6.13
CA ALA A 692 4.74 26.66 4.70
C ALA A 692 3.30 26.32 4.26
N ALA A 693 2.59 25.50 5.05
CA ALA A 693 1.20 25.12 4.81
C ALA A 693 0.26 26.33 4.89
N GLU A 694 0.40 27.16 5.93
CA GLU A 694 -0.39 28.37 6.09
C GLU A 694 -0.11 29.40 4.99
N THR A 695 1.16 29.56 4.60
CA THR A 695 1.56 30.45 3.49
C THR A 695 0.93 30.00 2.18
N LEU A 696 0.94 28.70 1.86
CA LEU A 696 0.27 28.18 0.67
C LEU A 696 -1.25 28.45 0.73
N ARG A 697 -1.89 28.20 1.87
CA ARG A 697 -3.32 28.46 2.06
C ARG A 697 -3.67 29.92 1.83
N GLN A 698 -2.90 30.85 2.42
CA GLN A 698 -3.09 32.28 2.22
C GLN A 698 -2.79 32.71 0.79
N ALA A 699 -1.76 32.14 0.15
CA ALA A 699 -1.45 32.42 -1.24
C ALA A 699 -2.61 32.03 -2.17
N ILE A 700 -3.22 30.85 -1.96
CA ILE A 700 -4.40 30.41 -2.72
C ILE A 700 -5.57 31.39 -2.52
N LEU A 701 -5.88 31.79 -1.28
CA LEU A 701 -6.98 32.71 -0.98
C LEU A 701 -6.81 34.10 -1.59
N ASN A 702 -5.57 34.56 -1.74
CA ASN A 702 -5.23 35.89 -2.25
C ASN A 702 -4.86 35.90 -3.74
N SER A 703 -4.98 34.76 -4.44
CA SER A 703 -4.67 34.64 -5.87
C SER A 703 -5.93 34.53 -6.72
N ASP A 704 -5.81 34.89 -7.99
CA ASP A 704 -6.85 34.62 -8.97
C ASP A 704 -6.87 33.12 -9.33
N ILE A 705 -7.96 32.45 -8.97
CA ILE A 705 -8.18 31.02 -9.24
C ILE A 705 -8.52 30.73 -10.71
N GLN A 706 -8.75 31.76 -11.53
CA GLN A 706 -8.94 31.63 -12.98
C GLN A 706 -7.60 31.56 -13.72
N ASP A 707 -6.49 31.96 -13.09
CA ASP A 707 -5.17 31.75 -13.66
C ASP A 707 -4.79 30.27 -13.56
N GLU A 708 -4.83 29.61 -14.72
CA GLU A 708 -4.50 28.19 -14.88
C GLU A 708 -3.08 27.84 -14.45
N ARG A 709 -2.10 28.71 -14.72
CA ARG A 709 -0.70 28.47 -14.39
C ARG A 709 -0.48 28.54 -12.88
N MET A 710 -1.09 29.52 -12.22
CA MET A 710 -1.03 29.66 -10.77
C MET A 710 -1.75 28.52 -10.06
N THR A 711 -2.95 28.17 -10.53
CA THR A 711 -3.72 27.03 -10.04
C THR A 711 -2.92 25.73 -10.15
N ARG A 712 -2.28 25.50 -11.31
CA ARG A 712 -1.41 24.33 -11.53
C ARG A 712 -0.23 24.29 -10.56
N LEU A 713 0.40 25.43 -10.30
CA LEU A 713 1.51 25.54 -9.34
C LEU A 713 1.06 25.15 -7.93
N TYR A 714 -0.10 25.63 -7.49
CA TYR A 714 -0.66 25.31 -6.17
C TYR A 714 -1.05 23.84 -6.07
N ASN A 715 -1.75 23.28 -7.06
CA ASN A 715 -2.13 21.87 -7.06
C ASN A 715 -0.91 20.95 -7.03
N THR A 716 0.15 21.30 -7.75
CA THR A 716 1.40 20.53 -7.73
C THR A 716 2.05 20.54 -6.33
N ARG A 717 1.99 21.67 -5.61
CA ARG A 717 2.46 21.75 -4.21
C ARG A 717 1.59 20.90 -3.29
N ILE A 718 0.27 20.94 -3.45
CA ILE A 718 -0.69 20.14 -2.67
C ILE A 718 -0.44 18.64 -2.87
N MET A 719 -0.35 18.16 -4.11
CA MET A 719 -0.15 16.74 -4.43
C MET A 719 1.16 16.18 -3.88
N ARG A 720 2.20 17.02 -3.81
CA ARG A 720 3.51 16.63 -3.29
C ARG A 720 3.50 16.35 -1.79
N VAL A 721 2.58 16.92 -1.02
CA VAL A 721 2.60 16.85 0.45
C VAL A 721 2.65 15.42 0.95
N GLU A 722 1.73 14.56 0.51
CA GLU A 722 1.66 13.15 0.93
C GLU A 722 2.97 12.40 0.64
N TYR A 723 3.56 12.62 -0.53
CA TYR A 723 4.81 11.96 -0.94
C TYR A 723 6.01 12.37 -0.08
N TYR A 724 6.12 13.65 0.29
CA TYR A 724 7.23 14.10 1.14
C TYR A 724 7.08 13.66 2.61
N PHE A 725 5.94 13.09 2.99
CA PHE A 725 5.79 12.36 4.25
C PHE A 725 6.28 10.90 4.19
N LEU A 726 6.71 10.42 3.01
CA LEU A 726 7.55 9.22 2.90
C LEU A 726 8.98 9.56 3.33
N SER A 727 9.51 8.81 4.29
CA SER A 727 10.90 8.94 4.70
C SER A 727 11.83 8.59 3.53
N GLN A 728 12.63 9.57 3.12
CA GLN A 728 13.61 9.45 2.03
C GLN A 728 14.91 8.75 2.47
N TYR A 729 15.00 8.40 3.75
CA TYR A 729 16.20 7.87 4.40
C TYR A 729 16.15 6.35 4.61
N VAL A 730 15.06 5.71 4.21
CA VAL A 730 14.86 4.26 4.31
C VAL A 730 14.62 3.68 2.91
N SER A 731 15.17 2.49 2.66
CA SER A 731 15.04 1.80 1.38
C SER A 731 13.62 1.28 1.19
N ALA A 732 13.04 1.46 0.00
CA ALA A 732 11.74 0.89 -0.35
C ALA A 732 11.77 -0.66 -0.42
N VAL A 733 12.94 -1.25 -0.63
CA VAL A 733 13.13 -2.71 -0.67
C VAL A 733 13.12 -3.31 0.73
N GLU A 734 13.79 -2.66 1.69
CA GLU A 734 13.88 -3.15 3.07
C GLU A 734 12.66 -2.76 3.91
N THR A 735 12.14 -1.55 3.67
CA THR A 735 11.05 -0.96 4.43
C THR A 735 10.08 -0.27 3.46
N PRO A 736 9.20 -1.02 2.77
CA PRO A 736 8.34 -0.47 1.72
C PRO A 736 7.38 0.62 2.24
N PHE A 737 6.86 0.46 3.46
CA PHE A 737 5.90 1.40 4.05
C PHE A 737 6.62 2.59 4.72
N ARG A 738 7.12 3.50 3.89
CA ARG A 738 8.01 4.60 4.28
C ARG A 738 7.29 5.81 4.89
N HIS A 739 5.97 5.86 4.82
CA HIS A 739 5.20 6.99 5.34
C HIS A 739 5.38 7.16 6.86
N VAL A 740 5.67 8.37 7.36
CA VAL A 740 5.96 8.57 8.80
C VAL A 740 4.76 8.38 9.72
N LEU A 741 3.54 8.69 9.25
CA LEU A 741 2.30 8.45 9.99
C LEU A 741 1.72 7.05 9.77
N HIS A 742 1.48 6.69 8.51
CA HIS A 742 0.79 5.46 8.13
C HIS A 742 1.72 4.27 7.88
N GLY A 743 3.04 4.49 7.79
CA GLY A 743 3.97 3.43 7.46
C GLY A 743 4.34 2.54 8.63
N ARG A 744 5.38 1.73 8.44
CA ARG A 744 5.92 0.82 9.45
C ARG A 744 7.43 0.79 9.42
N GLY A 745 8.06 0.90 10.59
CA GLY A 745 9.50 0.86 10.75
C GLY A 745 9.99 1.88 11.77
N GLU A 746 11.30 1.99 11.92
CA GLU A 746 11.93 2.89 12.90
C GLU A 746 11.69 4.38 12.59
N HIS A 747 11.40 4.73 11.34
CA HIS A 747 11.16 6.11 10.91
C HIS A 747 9.75 6.63 11.26
N THR A 748 8.86 5.78 11.80
CA THR A 748 7.46 6.16 12.03
C THR A 748 7.23 6.86 13.36
N LEU A 749 6.17 7.65 13.42
CA LEU A 749 5.72 8.34 14.62
C LEU A 749 5.31 7.37 15.73
N SER A 750 4.69 6.25 15.35
CA SER A 750 4.28 5.19 16.28
C SER A 750 5.48 4.55 16.96
N ALA A 751 6.49 4.13 16.20
CA ALA A 751 7.71 3.53 16.73
C ALA A 751 8.47 4.49 17.66
N LEU A 752 8.51 5.78 17.31
CA LEU A 752 9.13 6.81 18.14
C LEU A 752 8.36 7.06 19.44
N THR A 753 7.02 7.04 19.39
CA THR A 753 6.16 7.21 20.58
C THR A 753 6.24 6.02 21.52
N GLU A 754 6.25 4.80 20.98
CA GLU A 754 6.47 3.57 21.74
C GLU A 754 7.83 3.59 22.43
N HIS A 755 8.89 3.95 21.70
CA HIS A 755 10.24 4.05 22.28
C HIS A 755 10.32 5.13 23.36
N LEU A 756 9.67 6.30 23.14
CA LEU A 756 9.60 7.37 24.14
C LEU A 756 8.94 6.88 25.44
N SER A 757 7.89 6.04 25.34
CA SER A 757 7.19 5.51 26.51
C SER A 757 8.08 4.65 27.41
N LEU A 758 9.12 4.00 26.84
CA LEU A 758 10.08 3.18 27.59
C LEU A 758 10.86 3.99 28.64
N LEU A 759 11.00 5.31 28.47
CA LEU A 759 11.64 6.17 29.48
C LEU A 759 10.98 6.08 30.86
N ARG A 760 9.67 5.80 30.90
CA ARG A 760 8.91 5.66 32.16
C ARG A 760 8.50 4.23 32.44
N SER A 761 8.12 3.46 31.42
CA SER A 761 7.62 2.09 31.62
C SER A 761 8.73 1.09 31.92
N ASN A 762 9.84 1.14 31.18
CA ASN A 762 10.99 0.26 31.39
C ASN A 762 12.30 0.94 30.95
N PRO A 763 12.91 1.78 31.81
CA PRO A 763 14.06 2.61 31.44
C PRO A 763 15.28 1.83 30.97
N HIS A 764 15.41 0.56 31.38
CA HIS A 764 16.53 -0.31 30.99
C HIS A 764 16.47 -0.75 29.52
N LEU A 765 15.28 -0.74 28.90
CA LEU A 765 15.09 -1.08 27.50
C LEU A 765 15.16 0.13 26.56
N PHE A 766 15.33 1.33 27.11
CA PHE A 766 15.44 2.55 26.31
C PHE A 766 16.83 2.65 25.69
N ASP A 767 16.92 2.52 24.35
CA ASP A 767 18.16 2.67 23.59
C ASP A 767 18.27 4.10 23.06
N GLU A 768 19.16 4.87 23.66
CA GLU A 768 19.37 6.28 23.30
C GLU A 768 19.86 6.45 21.85
N ALA A 769 20.76 5.60 21.37
CA ALA A 769 21.32 5.72 20.02
C ALA A 769 20.25 5.45 18.95
N ARG A 770 19.41 4.44 19.20
CA ARG A 770 18.24 4.16 18.36
C ARG A 770 17.24 5.30 18.43
N PHE A 771 16.90 5.81 19.61
CA PHE A 771 15.96 6.93 19.74
C PHE A 771 16.46 8.20 19.01
N ARG A 772 17.75 8.54 19.13
CA ARG A 772 18.38 9.66 18.39
C ARG A 772 18.19 9.51 16.88
N ARG A 773 18.37 8.29 16.35
CA ARG A 773 18.18 8.00 14.92
C ARG A 773 16.72 8.17 14.51
N GLN A 774 15.77 7.61 15.26
CA GLN A 774 14.34 7.75 14.98
C GLN A 774 13.91 9.24 14.98
N LEU A 775 14.36 9.99 15.99
CA LEU A 775 14.08 11.43 16.10
C LEU A 775 14.65 12.21 14.90
N ALA A 776 15.88 11.90 14.48
CA ALA A 776 16.51 12.52 13.32
C ALA A 776 15.75 12.20 12.01
N LEU A 777 15.37 10.94 11.80
CA LEU A 777 14.62 10.51 10.61
C LEU A 777 13.29 11.26 10.49
N LEU A 778 12.53 11.36 11.59
CA LEU A 778 11.26 12.11 11.60
C LEU A 778 11.50 13.60 11.35
N THR A 779 12.46 14.20 12.04
CA THR A 779 12.79 15.63 11.94
C THR A 779 13.10 16.01 10.49
N TRP A 780 14.02 15.29 9.86
CA TRP A 780 14.46 15.60 8.50
C TRP A 780 13.39 15.29 7.45
N THR A 781 12.54 14.30 7.70
CA THR A 781 11.38 14.04 6.82
C THR A 781 10.38 15.19 6.91
N LEU A 782 10.06 15.66 8.12
CA LEU A 782 9.16 16.81 8.32
C LEU A 782 9.74 18.10 7.74
N GLN A 783 11.05 18.33 7.91
CA GLN A 783 11.74 19.45 7.30
C GLN A 783 11.71 19.35 5.76
N GLY A 784 11.96 18.17 5.21
CA GLY A 784 11.87 17.93 3.76
C GLY A 784 10.48 18.25 3.22
N ALA A 785 9.43 17.84 3.94
CA ALA A 785 8.04 18.19 3.60
C ALA A 785 7.78 19.70 3.67
N ALA A 786 8.29 20.40 4.70
CA ALA A 786 8.18 21.85 4.80
C ALA A 786 8.87 22.56 3.62
N ASN A 787 10.09 22.12 3.29
CA ASN A 787 10.91 22.65 2.21
C ASN A 787 10.23 22.47 0.84
N ALA A 788 9.71 21.27 0.58
CA ALA A 788 8.96 20.99 -0.64
C ALA A 788 7.66 21.80 -0.75
N LEU A 789 7.03 22.09 0.40
CA LEU A 789 5.79 22.84 0.45
C LEU A 789 5.98 24.35 0.30
N SER A 790 7.10 24.93 0.75
CA SER A 790 7.34 26.40 0.76
C SER A 790 7.36 27.06 -0.63
N GLY A 791 7.70 26.29 -1.68
CA GLY A 791 7.73 26.77 -3.07
C GLY A 791 9.01 27.54 -3.43
N ASP A 792 9.51 28.41 -2.54
CA ASP A 792 10.85 28.99 -2.64
C ASP A 792 11.73 28.45 -1.49
N VAL A 793 12.81 27.78 -1.85
CA VAL A 793 13.70 27.08 -0.91
C VAL A 793 14.37 28.08 0.06
N TRP A 794 14.47 29.36 -0.35
CA TRP A 794 15.11 30.41 0.44
C TRP A 794 14.18 31.12 1.43
N ASN A 795 12.87 30.87 1.39
CA ASN A 795 11.88 31.49 2.29
C ASN A 795 11.79 30.82 3.67
N ILE A 796 12.65 29.85 3.95
CA ILE A 796 12.67 29.13 5.23
C ILE A 796 13.76 29.75 6.08
N ASP A 797 13.42 30.11 7.32
CA ASP A 797 14.30 30.83 8.23
C ASP A 797 15.66 30.13 8.36
N ASN A 798 16.69 30.75 7.78
CA ASN A 798 18.08 30.32 7.93
C ASN A 798 18.68 30.74 9.30
N THR A 799 17.87 31.32 10.19
CA THR A 799 18.28 31.74 11.53
C THR A 799 17.98 30.62 12.52
N PHE A 800 18.73 29.52 12.44
CA PHE A 800 18.72 28.45 13.44
C PHE A 800 20.12 27.93 13.72
#